data_AF-A0AAW1PNW7-F1
#
_entry.id   AF-A0AAW1PNW7-F1
#
_cell.length_a   1.000
_cell.length_b   1.000
_cell.length_c   1.000
_cell.angle_alpha   90.00
_cell.angle_beta   90.00
_cell.angle_gamma   90.00
#
_symmetry.space_group_name_H-M   'P 1'
#
loop_
_entity.id
_entity.type
_entity.pdbx_description
1 polymer ?
#
loop_
_entity_poly.entity_id
_entity_poly.type
_entity_poly.pdbx_seq_one_letter_code
_entity_poly.pdbx_strand_id
1 'polypeptide(L)'
;MTRASGTLDGFIFYLSCDINLQFRVRVDKLLGRLPAYLDCTPEDLVEGVRPSSLYVVGQLCAHGEVLGLPSRSRYAEAGLQDCTWGTWLAFPVKYRDLPQHAQLALTVWEVAEAKPLRVLGGATMRLFSKKGRLKTGPQKLRVWLGSKADAGWPPATPGKVPVKQRGEIGRLEQLQKRYSRGEIQHVDWLDHLTLRKIERVRQQEDQPTNGSPSLQLHIELPSFPHAVIYQQAQLGTQPNLGLTPEAPPNTRGSSLILVHDPEVGRSNPAELKAQKLARSGTRGLIDRDLKPDTEEKRRINAVLLYPPNRPLDSNDKALLWRFRFSLTQEKRALTKFLKCVDWSDLQEARQAAELMQQWVPIDIADALELLSPDFTNEEVRAHAVEVLQRTDDEELLYYLLQLVQALRYESSEASRLARFLIARAGRNPIMGIFLHWHLYTEWEDPTFGARAEYVHKMFQEAQSYGGPQGTLHNISLQMGMVAQLRHIVQELKAMRGNSAKKAERLREMVSEYGQCGELSQIRVPLPLDPAIMLAGIIPSDCAVFKSALAPLRLTFRTVGERSSSGSAEEPPLAGAASDAAASAERAVSGALAGSSRGGQGSYMVIYKKGDDLRQDQLVVQMFSLMDRLLKRENLDLRLTPYRVLPTSSDDGLIECVPSTALAKVLAEHRSIHRFLAERHPDPTGPFGLRPEVLSTFVKSCAGYCVMTYILGIGDRHLDNLMLCDDGRLFHIDFGFIMGRDPKPFPPPMKLCKEMVDAMGGAESDHYRQFRTYCCEAYNILRKSATLILSLFHLMAGASIPDVRYDPEKAMLKLQEKLRLDVDDEAAVEWMQQLLNESATALMPQIMETTHRWAQYWR
;
A
#
# COMPACT_ATOMS: atom_id res chain seq x y z
N MET A 1 1.67 -37.85 28.75
CA MET A 1 1.13 -37.68 27.39
C MET A 1 0.93 -36.20 27.14
N THR A 2 1.38 -35.79 25.96
CA THR A 2 1.72 -34.45 25.47
C THR A 2 0.59 -33.42 25.56
N ARG A 3 0.98 -32.21 26.02
CA ARG A 3 0.25 -30.95 25.89
C ARG A 3 0.00 -30.63 24.41
N ALA A 4 -1.24 -30.34 24.06
CA ALA A 4 -1.59 -29.52 22.90
C ALA A 4 -1.92 -28.10 23.39
N SER A 5 -1.42 -27.13 22.63
CA SER A 5 -1.36 -25.70 22.85
C SER A 5 -2.69 -25.05 23.25
N GLY A 6 -2.70 -24.37 24.40
CA GLY A 6 -3.74 -23.44 24.78
C GLY A 6 -3.67 -22.17 23.94
N THR A 7 -4.62 -21.99 23.04
CA THR A 7 -5.04 -20.67 22.58
C THR A 7 -5.63 -19.94 23.78
N LEU A 8 -5.05 -18.79 24.15
CA LEU A 8 -5.64 -17.87 25.11
C LEU A 8 -7.01 -17.43 24.57
N ASP A 9 -8.10 -17.89 25.18
CA ASP A 9 -9.43 -17.32 24.94
C ASP A 9 -9.35 -15.82 25.21
N GLY A 10 -9.37 -15.02 24.13
CA GLY A 10 -9.31 -13.57 24.23
C GLY A 10 -10.52 -13.04 24.99
N PHE A 11 -10.30 -12.15 25.95
CA PHE A 11 -11.38 -11.45 26.63
C PHE A 11 -12.12 -10.54 25.61
N ILE A 12 -13.33 -10.92 25.22
CA ILE A 12 -14.17 -10.12 24.33
C ILE A 12 -14.88 -9.01 25.15
N PHE A 13 -14.76 -7.77 24.70
CA PHE A 13 -15.44 -6.59 25.27
C PHE A 13 -15.89 -5.63 24.15
N TYR A 14 -16.85 -4.78 24.44
CA TYR A 14 -17.25 -3.67 23.57
C TYR A 14 -16.64 -2.37 24.05
N LEU A 15 -16.28 -1.47 23.14
CA LEU A 15 -15.89 -0.11 23.48
C LEU A 15 -17.10 0.81 23.51
N SER A 16 -17.12 1.78 24.42
CA SER A 16 -18.23 2.75 24.49
C SER A 16 -18.41 3.53 23.19
N CYS A 17 -17.33 3.90 22.50
CA CYS A 17 -17.35 4.63 21.23
C CYS A 17 -18.03 3.87 20.09
N ASP A 18 -18.03 2.54 20.14
CA ASP A 18 -18.58 1.69 19.08
C ASP A 18 -20.11 1.54 19.20
N ILE A 19 -20.67 1.86 20.38
CA ILE A 19 -22.10 1.68 20.65
C ILE A 19 -22.89 2.92 20.21
N ASN A 20 -23.53 2.82 19.04
CA ASN A 20 -24.36 3.87 18.44
C ASN A 20 -25.83 3.86 18.92
N LEU A 21 -26.12 3.31 20.09
CA LEU A 21 -27.47 3.24 20.67
C LEU A 21 -27.73 4.43 21.62
N GLN A 22 -28.98 4.84 21.76
CA GLN A 22 -29.39 5.84 22.76
C GLN A 22 -29.31 5.27 24.18
N PHE A 23 -28.84 6.07 25.13
CA PHE A 23 -28.81 5.70 26.54
C PHE A 23 -30.23 5.62 27.10
N ARG A 24 -30.55 4.51 27.76
CA ARG A 24 -31.84 4.28 28.43
C ARG A 24 -31.65 3.59 29.78
N VAL A 25 -32.58 3.84 30.70
CA VAL A 25 -32.62 3.21 32.03
C VAL A 25 -34.06 2.89 32.42
N ARG A 26 -34.31 1.70 32.97
CA ARG A 26 -35.64 1.33 33.49
C ARG A 26 -35.75 1.76 34.94
N VAL A 27 -36.77 2.54 35.27
CA VAL A 27 -37.16 2.80 36.65
C VAL A 27 -38.18 1.73 37.03
N ASP A 28 -37.80 0.85 37.97
CA ASP A 28 -38.56 -0.35 38.27
C ASP A 28 -39.56 -0.07 39.40
N LYS A 29 -39.03 0.17 40.61
CA LYS A 29 -39.84 0.42 41.82
C LYS A 29 -39.11 1.22 42.88
N LEU A 30 -39.86 1.89 43.73
CA LEU A 30 -39.42 2.50 44.98
C LEU A 30 -39.89 1.60 46.13
N LEU A 31 -39.01 1.32 47.09
CA LEU A 31 -39.31 0.55 48.29
C LEU A 31 -39.06 1.41 49.53
N GLY A 32 -39.87 1.19 50.56
CA GLY A 32 -39.79 1.86 51.86
C GLY A 32 -41.06 2.65 52.18
N ARG A 33 -41.28 2.90 53.47
CA ARG A 33 -42.46 3.62 53.95
C ARG A 33 -42.32 5.10 53.62
N LEU A 34 -43.29 5.64 52.87
CA LEU A 34 -43.28 7.04 52.50
C LEU A 34 -43.55 7.92 53.73
N PRO A 35 -42.96 9.13 53.80
CA PRO A 35 -43.19 10.05 54.91
C PRO A 35 -44.67 10.37 55.17
N ALA A 36 -45.50 10.35 54.11
CA ALA A 36 -46.95 10.58 54.21
C ALA A 36 -47.72 9.44 54.90
N TYR A 37 -47.14 8.24 55.01
CA TYR A 37 -47.78 7.05 55.59
C TYR A 37 -47.04 6.51 56.83
N LEU A 38 -46.17 7.32 57.46
CA LEU A 38 -45.43 6.92 58.67
C LEU A 38 -46.39 6.63 59.85
N ASP A 39 -47.46 7.41 59.96
CA ASP A 39 -48.44 7.34 61.05
C ASP A 39 -49.71 6.54 60.68
N CYS A 40 -49.84 6.08 59.43
CA CYS A 40 -51.02 5.33 58.96
C CYS A 40 -50.85 3.82 59.18
N THR A 41 -51.83 3.18 59.79
CA THR A 41 -51.96 1.72 59.88
C THR A 41 -52.60 1.15 58.59
N PRO A 42 -52.49 -0.17 58.32
CA PRO A 42 -53.15 -0.78 57.17
C PRO A 42 -54.68 -0.59 57.15
N GLU A 43 -55.28 -0.35 58.31
CA GLU A 43 -56.72 -0.15 58.50
C GLU A 43 -57.16 1.29 58.10
N ASP A 44 -56.28 2.29 58.25
CA ASP A 44 -56.55 3.70 57.92
C ASP A 44 -56.68 3.98 56.41
N LEU A 45 -56.32 3.03 55.54
CA LEU A 45 -56.49 3.14 54.09
C LEU A 45 -57.92 2.87 53.62
N VAL A 46 -58.73 2.23 54.47
CA VAL A 46 -60.14 1.93 54.15
C VAL A 46 -61.01 3.18 54.34
N GLU A 47 -60.59 4.14 55.16
CA GLU A 47 -61.24 5.43 55.39
C GLU A 47 -60.47 6.61 54.76
N GLY A 48 -60.49 6.70 53.43
CA GLY A 48 -60.41 7.99 52.73
C GLY A 48 -59.04 8.69 52.56
N VAL A 49 -57.92 8.10 52.96
CA VAL A 49 -56.58 8.65 52.64
C VAL A 49 -56.25 8.39 51.16
N ARG A 50 -56.34 9.42 50.30
CA ARG A 50 -56.00 9.30 48.86
C ARG A 50 -54.51 9.02 48.66
N PRO A 51 -54.11 8.06 47.82
CA PRO A 51 -52.71 7.74 47.62
C PRO A 51 -51.97 8.86 46.87
N SER A 52 -50.80 9.27 47.38
CA SER A 52 -49.92 10.21 46.67
C SER A 52 -49.47 9.63 45.31
N SER A 53 -49.55 10.43 44.25
CA SER A 53 -49.03 10.04 42.93
C SER A 53 -47.56 10.43 42.80
N LEU A 54 -46.70 9.49 42.43
CA LEU A 54 -45.25 9.69 42.29
C LEU A 54 -44.79 9.58 40.84
N TYR A 55 -43.78 10.37 40.48
CA TYR A 55 -43.05 10.20 39.22
C TYR A 55 -41.56 10.49 39.40
N VAL A 56 -40.74 9.95 38.50
CA VAL A 56 -39.28 10.06 38.53
C VAL A 56 -38.80 10.87 37.34
N VAL A 57 -37.94 11.85 37.60
CA VAL A 57 -37.21 12.61 36.57
C VAL A 57 -35.75 12.20 36.61
N GLY A 58 -35.24 11.73 35.47
CA GLY A 58 -33.83 11.46 35.27
C GLY A 58 -33.13 12.55 34.47
N GLN A 59 -31.91 12.88 34.88
CA GLN A 59 -31.02 13.81 34.21
C GLN A 59 -29.63 13.18 34.09
N LEU A 60 -29.03 13.26 32.90
CA LEU A 60 -27.64 12.92 32.70
C LEU A 60 -26.76 14.14 32.97
N CYS A 61 -25.65 13.93 33.66
CA CYS A 61 -24.71 14.98 34.02
C CYS A 61 -23.26 14.50 33.86
N ALA A 62 -22.30 15.40 33.62
CA ALA A 62 -20.87 15.15 33.71
C ALA A 62 -20.14 16.39 34.21
N HIS A 63 -19.15 16.21 35.10
CA HIS A 63 -18.32 17.31 35.64
C HIS A 63 -19.09 18.49 36.26
N GLY A 64 -20.29 18.29 36.80
CA GLY A 64 -21.12 19.39 37.31
C GLY A 64 -22.14 19.94 36.32
N GLU A 65 -22.04 19.57 35.04
CA GLU A 65 -22.88 20.09 33.97
C GLU A 65 -23.89 19.07 33.47
N VAL A 66 -24.98 19.57 32.88
CA VAL A 66 -26.11 18.77 32.42
C VAL A 66 -25.89 18.31 30.97
N LEU A 67 -25.94 17.00 30.74
CA LEU A 67 -25.83 16.37 29.42
C LEU A 67 -27.23 16.19 28.81
N GLY A 68 -27.74 17.24 28.17
CA GLY A 68 -29.00 17.21 27.42
C GLY A 68 -30.28 17.31 28.26
N LEU A 69 -31.43 17.05 27.63
CA LEU A 69 -32.74 17.24 28.26
C LEU A 69 -33.08 16.13 29.29
N PRO A 70 -33.81 16.46 30.38
CA PRO A 70 -34.30 15.47 31.33
C PRO A 70 -35.35 14.54 30.72
N SER A 71 -35.44 13.32 31.24
CA SER A 71 -36.44 12.32 30.87
C SER A 71 -37.32 12.01 32.08
N ARG A 72 -38.64 11.85 31.90
CA ARG A 72 -39.58 11.64 33.02
C ARG A 72 -40.36 10.33 32.87
N SER A 73 -40.68 9.69 33.99
CA SER A 73 -41.58 8.55 34.03
C SER A 73 -43.05 8.98 33.92
N ARG A 74 -43.94 8.01 33.79
CA ARG A 74 -45.38 8.20 34.05
C ARG A 74 -45.61 8.37 35.56
N TYR A 75 -46.79 8.88 35.91
CA TYR A 75 -47.27 8.87 37.28
C TYR A 75 -47.60 7.44 37.70
N ALA A 76 -47.29 7.10 38.95
CA ALA A 76 -47.67 5.85 39.59
C ALA A 76 -48.24 6.14 40.98
N GLU A 77 -49.31 5.45 41.35
CA GLU A 77 -49.89 5.56 42.68
C GLU A 77 -48.97 4.89 43.70
N ALA A 78 -48.77 5.53 44.85
CA ALA A 78 -47.95 4.99 45.91
C ALA A 78 -48.76 4.11 46.86
N GLY A 79 -48.32 2.87 47.04
CA GLY A 79 -48.77 1.99 48.12
C GLY A 79 -48.12 2.33 49.47
N LEU A 80 -48.46 1.57 50.51
CA LEU A 80 -47.93 1.73 51.88
C LEU A 80 -46.39 1.65 51.96
N GLN A 81 -45.80 0.72 51.21
CA GLN A 81 -44.38 0.38 51.30
C GLN A 81 -43.67 0.30 49.95
N ASP A 82 -44.41 0.45 48.84
CA ASP A 82 -43.85 0.39 47.50
C ASP A 82 -44.60 1.26 46.49
N CYS A 83 -43.89 1.61 45.41
CA CYS A 83 -44.45 2.26 44.23
C CYS A 83 -43.74 1.70 43.00
N THR A 84 -44.49 1.26 41.99
CA THR A 84 -43.92 0.58 40.80
C THR A 84 -44.19 1.40 39.54
N TRP A 85 -43.18 1.54 38.67
CA TRP A 85 -43.32 2.24 37.39
C TRP A 85 -43.08 1.33 36.19
N GLY A 86 -42.11 0.41 36.27
CA GLY A 86 -41.73 -0.47 35.16
C GLY A 86 -41.39 0.24 33.84
N THR A 87 -40.98 1.52 33.89
CA THR A 87 -40.90 2.39 32.70
C THR A 87 -39.45 2.68 32.30
N TRP A 88 -39.16 2.64 31.00
CA TRP A 88 -37.86 3.05 30.44
C TRP A 88 -37.81 4.56 30.22
N LEU A 89 -36.82 5.21 30.83
CA LEU A 89 -36.42 6.59 30.53
C LEU A 89 -35.38 6.57 29.41
N ALA A 90 -35.68 7.21 28.29
CA ALA A 90 -34.76 7.39 27.17
C ALA A 90 -34.20 8.82 27.16
N PHE A 91 -32.91 8.95 26.83
CA PHE A 91 -32.20 10.22 26.79
C PHE A 91 -31.70 10.51 25.36
N PRO A 92 -31.65 11.79 24.94
CA PRO A 92 -31.15 12.19 23.62
C PRO A 92 -29.61 12.17 23.54
N VAL A 93 -28.96 11.20 24.21
CA VAL A 93 -27.50 11.04 24.28
C VAL A 93 -27.18 9.58 23.98
N LYS A 94 -26.19 9.32 23.12
CA LYS A 94 -25.78 7.95 22.77
C LYS A 94 -24.69 7.44 23.70
N TYR A 95 -24.53 6.12 23.80
CA TYR A 95 -23.47 5.51 24.61
C TYR A 95 -22.06 5.98 24.22
N ARG A 96 -21.81 6.20 22.92
CA ARG A 96 -20.55 6.72 22.40
C ARG A 96 -20.20 8.15 22.82
N ASP A 97 -21.21 8.94 23.16
CA ASP A 97 -21.05 10.35 23.53
C ASP A 97 -20.96 10.53 25.06
N LEU A 98 -21.12 9.44 25.83
CA LEU A 98 -21.04 9.50 27.30
C LEU A 98 -19.57 9.59 27.75
N PRO A 99 -19.17 10.67 28.47
CA PRO A 99 -17.84 10.77 29.03
C PRO A 99 -17.64 9.76 30.18
N GLN A 100 -16.38 9.45 30.51
CA GLN A 100 -16.05 8.51 31.59
C GLN A 100 -16.68 8.90 32.94
N HIS A 101 -16.83 10.19 33.17
CA HIS A 101 -17.36 10.76 34.41
C HIS A 101 -18.89 10.96 34.40
N ALA A 102 -19.60 10.44 33.40
CA ALA A 102 -21.04 10.55 33.30
C ALA A 102 -21.76 9.99 34.55
N GLN A 103 -22.73 10.75 35.03
CA GLN A 103 -23.61 10.46 36.14
C GLN A 103 -25.08 10.48 35.69
N LEU A 104 -25.88 9.65 36.34
CA LEU A 104 -27.33 9.63 36.25
C LEU A 104 -27.91 10.14 37.57
N ALA A 105 -28.57 11.29 37.53
CA ALA A 105 -29.28 11.91 38.64
C ALA A 105 -30.78 11.63 38.51
N LEU A 106 -31.39 10.99 39.50
CA LEU A 106 -32.81 10.63 39.53
C LEU A 106 -33.50 11.34 40.70
N THR A 107 -34.50 12.17 40.41
CA THR A 107 -35.31 12.85 41.43
C THR A 107 -36.73 12.29 41.42
N VAL A 108 -37.21 11.86 42.58
CA VAL A 108 -38.58 11.39 42.79
C VAL A 108 -39.43 12.56 43.28
N TRP A 109 -40.55 12.77 42.61
CA TRP A 109 -41.49 13.84 42.86
C TRP A 109 -42.82 13.28 43.36
N GLU A 110 -43.41 13.98 44.33
CA GLU A 110 -44.71 13.68 44.91
C GLU A 110 -45.73 14.72 44.45
N VAL A 111 -46.84 14.22 43.91
CA VAL A 111 -48.02 14.99 43.52
C VAL A 111 -49.17 14.57 44.41
N ALA A 112 -49.66 15.52 45.19
CA ALA A 112 -50.87 15.40 45.99
C ALA A 112 -51.86 16.47 45.56
N GLU A 113 -53.14 16.11 45.53
CA GLU A 113 -54.22 17.00 45.10
C GLU A 113 -54.29 18.24 45.99
N ALA A 114 -54.41 19.42 45.37
CA ALA A 114 -54.41 20.72 46.03
C ALA A 114 -53.14 21.09 46.85
N LYS A 115 -52.02 20.38 46.69
CA LYS A 115 -50.72 20.71 47.29
C LYS A 115 -49.67 21.05 46.22
N PRO A 116 -48.70 21.95 46.51
CA PRO A 116 -47.61 22.23 45.59
C PRO A 116 -46.74 21.00 45.36
N LEU A 117 -46.18 20.89 44.16
CA LEU A 117 -45.28 19.81 43.75
C LEU A 117 -44.10 19.69 44.74
N ARG A 118 -43.96 18.52 45.38
CA ARG A 118 -42.96 18.28 46.42
C ARG A 118 -41.86 17.35 45.93
N VAL A 119 -40.62 17.66 46.27
CA VAL A 119 -39.49 16.72 46.09
C VAL A 119 -39.53 15.69 47.20
N LEU A 120 -39.76 14.43 46.84
CA LEU A 120 -39.69 13.33 47.79
C LEU A 120 -38.22 13.04 48.12
N GLY A 121 -37.36 12.97 47.10
CA GLY A 121 -35.92 12.84 47.28
C GLY A 121 -35.16 12.52 46.00
N GLY A 122 -33.83 12.54 46.09
CA GLY A 122 -32.92 12.43 44.95
C GLY A 122 -31.85 11.36 45.14
N ALA A 123 -31.36 10.80 44.04
CA ALA A 123 -30.25 9.85 44.02
C ALA A 123 -29.40 10.00 42.76
N THR A 124 -28.09 10.18 42.93
CA THR A 124 -27.11 10.29 41.83
C THR A 124 -26.15 9.10 41.80
N MET A 125 -25.93 8.50 40.63
CA MET A 125 -24.94 7.42 40.43
C MET A 125 -24.03 7.65 39.23
N ARG A 126 -22.77 7.21 39.32
CA ARG A 126 -21.87 7.15 38.14
C ARG A 126 -22.29 6.02 37.19
N LEU A 127 -22.25 6.26 35.89
CA LEU A 127 -22.52 5.23 34.87
C LEU A 127 -21.32 4.29 34.68
N PHE A 128 -20.11 4.84 34.68
CA PHE A 128 -18.88 4.05 34.61
C PHE A 128 -18.29 3.77 36.00
N SER A 129 -17.63 2.62 36.12
CA SER A 129 -16.81 2.27 37.27
C SER A 129 -15.48 3.04 37.26
N LYS A 130 -14.74 3.01 38.38
CA LYS A 130 -13.39 3.62 38.46
C LYS A 130 -12.40 3.02 37.43
N LYS A 131 -12.67 1.80 36.95
CA LYS A 131 -11.86 1.11 35.93
C LYS A 131 -12.40 1.31 34.50
N GLY A 132 -13.29 2.28 34.27
CA GLY A 132 -13.86 2.55 32.94
C GLY A 132 -14.93 1.56 32.46
N ARG A 133 -15.24 0.48 33.19
CA ARG A 133 -16.33 -0.43 32.82
C ARG A 133 -17.71 0.19 33.06
N LEU A 134 -18.61 0.14 32.07
CA LEU A 134 -20.01 0.56 32.17
C LEU A 134 -20.78 -0.34 33.14
N LYS A 135 -21.64 0.26 33.98
CA LYS A 135 -22.53 -0.50 34.86
C LYS A 135 -23.73 -1.02 34.06
N THR A 136 -24.11 -2.28 34.32
CA THR A 136 -25.21 -2.97 33.64
C THR A 136 -26.07 -3.72 34.66
N GLY A 137 -27.30 -4.04 34.28
CA GLY A 137 -28.24 -4.82 35.10
C GLY A 137 -28.85 -4.03 36.27
N PRO A 138 -29.48 -4.74 37.22
CA PRO A 138 -30.25 -4.12 38.31
C PRO A 138 -29.36 -3.37 39.31
N GLN A 139 -29.81 -2.19 39.71
CA GLN A 139 -29.13 -1.31 40.65
C GLN A 139 -30.10 -0.85 41.74
N LYS A 140 -29.66 -0.95 43.00
CA LYS A 140 -30.35 -0.36 44.15
C LYS A 140 -29.72 0.96 44.52
N LEU A 141 -30.54 1.99 44.67
CA LEU A 141 -30.14 3.35 45.03
C LEU A 141 -30.80 3.80 46.31
N ARG A 142 -30.02 4.37 47.23
CA ARG A 142 -30.56 5.12 48.37
C ARG A 142 -31.11 6.46 47.87
N VAL A 143 -32.32 6.80 48.26
CA VAL A 143 -32.96 8.10 47.98
C VAL A 143 -32.75 9.03 49.18
N TRP A 144 -32.26 10.23 48.93
CA TRP A 144 -32.03 11.26 49.93
C TRP A 144 -33.26 12.14 50.06
N LEU A 145 -34.00 11.96 51.16
CA LEU A 145 -35.28 12.64 51.39
C LEU A 145 -35.14 14.17 51.37
N GLY A 146 -36.12 14.84 50.76
CA GLY A 146 -36.21 16.30 50.70
C GLY A 146 -35.14 17.00 49.85
N SER A 147 -34.17 16.26 49.30
CA SER A 147 -33.08 16.80 48.46
C SER A 147 -33.28 16.41 47.00
N LYS A 148 -33.10 17.35 46.05
CA LYS A 148 -33.06 17.02 44.63
C LYS A 148 -31.76 16.28 44.29
N ALA A 149 -31.79 15.43 43.27
CA ALA A 149 -30.56 14.81 42.78
C ALA A 149 -29.66 15.88 42.16
N ASP A 150 -28.38 15.89 42.55
CA ASP A 150 -27.43 16.92 42.15
C ASP A 150 -26.43 16.40 41.10
N ALA A 151 -25.90 17.34 40.31
CA ALA A 151 -24.87 17.11 39.30
C ALA A 151 -23.43 17.18 39.86
N GLY A 152 -23.28 17.34 41.18
CA GLY A 152 -22.00 17.62 41.82
C GLY A 152 -20.96 16.52 41.66
N TRP A 153 -19.69 16.90 41.73
CA TRP A 153 -18.57 15.97 41.73
C TRP A 153 -17.64 16.22 42.92
N PRO A 154 -17.75 15.43 44.02
CA PRO A 154 -18.68 14.33 44.27
C PRO A 154 -20.14 14.79 44.51
N PRO A 155 -21.15 13.92 44.28
CA PRO A 155 -22.54 14.32 44.46
C PRO A 155 -22.92 14.38 45.94
N ALA A 156 -23.76 15.35 46.30
CA ALA A 156 -24.35 15.50 47.64
C ALA A 156 -25.40 14.42 47.94
N THR A 157 -26.00 13.82 46.90
CA THR A 157 -27.02 12.76 46.98
C THR A 157 -26.54 11.42 46.41
N PRO A 158 -25.44 10.81 46.92
CA PRO A 158 -24.89 9.59 46.33
C PRO A 158 -25.87 8.41 46.51
N GLY A 159 -26.39 7.88 45.41
CA GLY A 159 -27.29 6.73 45.43
C GLY A 159 -26.59 5.41 45.79
N LYS A 160 -25.27 5.32 45.56
CA LYS A 160 -24.44 4.19 46.00
C LYS A 160 -23.42 4.64 47.04
N VAL A 161 -23.75 4.45 48.32
CA VAL A 161 -22.84 4.70 49.44
C VAL A 161 -21.58 3.80 49.32
N PRO A 162 -20.36 4.28 49.55
CA PRO A 162 -19.14 3.47 49.55
C PRO A 162 -19.20 2.28 50.54
N VAL A 163 -18.64 1.13 50.17
CA VAL A 163 -18.66 -0.12 50.97
C VAL A 163 -18.15 0.08 52.41
N LYS A 164 -17.15 0.95 52.60
CA LYS A 164 -16.58 1.27 53.92
C LYS A 164 -17.57 1.94 54.89
N GLN A 165 -18.63 2.54 54.38
CA GLN A 165 -19.66 3.23 55.14
C GLN A 165 -20.95 2.38 55.27
N ARG A 166 -20.94 1.13 54.77
CA ARG A 166 -22.09 0.19 54.78
C ARG A 166 -21.96 -0.90 55.87
N GLY A 167 -21.08 -0.71 56.85
CA GLY A 167 -20.91 -1.66 57.96
C GLY A 167 -20.70 -3.10 57.51
N GLU A 168 -21.37 -4.04 58.19
CA GLU A 168 -21.24 -5.48 57.96
C GLU A 168 -21.92 -5.93 56.65
N ILE A 169 -23.01 -5.28 56.22
CA ILE A 169 -23.68 -5.53 54.93
C ILE A 169 -22.73 -5.33 53.76
N GLY A 170 -21.99 -4.23 53.76
CA GLY A 170 -21.06 -3.92 52.67
C GLY A 170 -20.02 -5.01 52.47
N ARG A 171 -19.51 -5.57 53.57
CA ARG A 171 -18.58 -6.70 53.57
C ARG A 171 -19.26 -7.97 53.04
N LEU A 172 -20.47 -8.27 53.50
CA LEU A 172 -21.25 -9.45 53.06
C LEU A 172 -21.61 -9.37 51.57
N GLU A 173 -22.02 -8.21 51.04
CA GLU A 173 -22.29 -8.01 49.60
C GLU A 173 -21.03 -8.22 48.74
N GLN A 174 -19.86 -7.81 49.24
CA GLN A 174 -18.60 -8.02 48.54
C GLN A 174 -18.20 -9.49 48.54
N LEU A 175 -18.36 -10.20 49.67
CA LEU A 175 -18.10 -11.63 49.77
C LEU A 175 -19.08 -12.44 48.89
N GLN A 176 -20.37 -12.08 48.85
CA GLN A 176 -21.35 -12.73 47.98
C GLN A 176 -21.04 -12.53 46.48
N LYS A 177 -20.49 -11.37 46.11
CA LYS A 177 -20.00 -11.12 44.74
C LYS A 177 -18.75 -11.93 44.38
N ARG A 178 -17.91 -12.28 45.35
CA ARG A 178 -16.75 -13.15 45.15
C ARG A 178 -17.18 -14.61 45.06
N TYR A 179 -18.10 -15.03 45.94
CA TYR A 179 -18.75 -16.34 45.90
C TYR A 179 -19.43 -16.62 44.55
N SER A 180 -20.25 -15.68 44.05
CA SER A 180 -20.90 -15.82 42.72
C SER A 180 -19.94 -15.81 41.52
N ARG A 181 -18.68 -15.41 41.70
CA ARG A 181 -17.62 -15.48 40.66
C ARG A 181 -16.75 -16.73 40.77
N GLY A 182 -17.02 -17.62 41.72
CA GLY A 182 -16.19 -18.80 41.97
C GLY A 182 -14.86 -18.47 42.67
N GLU A 183 -14.67 -17.27 43.21
CA GLU A 183 -13.47 -16.91 43.99
C GLU A 183 -13.52 -17.46 45.43
N ILE A 184 -14.64 -18.06 45.83
CA ILE A 184 -14.85 -18.75 47.11
C ILE A 184 -15.40 -20.14 46.79
N GLN A 185 -14.83 -21.17 47.38
CA GLN A 185 -15.22 -22.56 47.15
C GLN A 185 -16.64 -22.83 47.66
N HIS A 186 -17.46 -23.49 46.83
CA HIS A 186 -18.82 -23.91 47.20
C HIS A 186 -18.79 -25.11 48.15
N VAL A 187 -19.58 -25.04 49.23
CA VAL A 187 -19.78 -26.12 50.21
C VAL A 187 -21.26 -26.14 50.58
N ASP A 188 -22.04 -26.98 49.90
CA ASP A 188 -23.51 -26.91 49.87
C ASP A 188 -24.19 -26.78 51.25
N TRP A 189 -23.78 -27.58 52.23
CA TRP A 189 -24.40 -27.55 53.57
C TRP A 189 -24.07 -26.25 54.34
N LEU A 190 -22.87 -25.72 54.19
CA LEU A 190 -22.41 -24.49 54.85
C LEU A 190 -22.95 -23.25 54.12
N ASP A 191 -23.06 -23.34 52.80
CA ASP A 191 -23.61 -22.31 51.94
C ASP A 191 -25.09 -22.07 52.25
N HIS A 192 -25.89 -23.12 52.45
CA HIS A 192 -27.28 -22.99 52.88
C HIS A 192 -27.44 -22.31 54.24
N LEU A 193 -26.56 -22.61 55.21
CA LEU A 193 -26.58 -21.98 56.54
C LEU A 193 -26.11 -20.52 56.49
N THR A 194 -25.04 -20.24 55.73
CA THR A 194 -24.47 -18.90 55.61
C THR A 194 -25.37 -17.97 54.79
N LEU A 195 -25.97 -18.43 53.69
CA LEU A 195 -26.94 -17.65 52.90
C LEU A 195 -28.17 -17.29 53.73
N ARG A 196 -28.72 -18.24 54.51
CA ARG A 196 -29.82 -17.96 55.45
C ARG A 196 -29.44 -16.96 56.53
N LYS A 197 -28.21 -17.03 57.04
CA LYS A 197 -27.71 -16.07 58.05
C LYS A 197 -27.49 -14.69 57.45
N ILE A 198 -26.99 -14.60 56.22
CA ILE A 198 -26.85 -13.35 55.46
C ILE A 198 -28.23 -12.72 55.21
N GLU A 199 -29.25 -13.51 54.89
CA GLU A 199 -30.64 -13.02 54.76
C GLU A 199 -31.20 -12.47 56.07
N ARG A 200 -30.94 -13.13 57.21
CA ARG A 200 -31.35 -12.61 58.52
C ARG A 200 -30.65 -11.31 58.90
N VAL A 201 -29.34 -11.19 58.63
CA VAL A 201 -28.59 -9.95 58.87
C VAL A 201 -29.14 -8.80 58.01
N ARG A 202 -29.48 -9.08 56.74
CA ARG A 202 -30.15 -8.10 55.87
C ARG A 202 -31.50 -7.64 56.43
N GLN A 203 -32.32 -8.58 56.90
CA GLN A 203 -33.61 -8.26 57.50
C GLN A 203 -33.48 -7.47 58.81
N GLN A 204 -32.42 -7.69 59.60
CA GLN A 204 -32.16 -6.98 60.85
C GLN A 204 -31.67 -5.55 60.64
N GLU A 205 -30.88 -5.28 59.58
CA GLU A 205 -30.42 -3.92 59.26
C GLU A 205 -31.39 -3.12 58.37
N ASP A 206 -32.28 -3.79 57.61
CA ASP A 206 -33.41 -3.13 56.92
C ASP A 206 -34.50 -2.66 57.91
N GLN A 207 -34.44 -3.05 59.20
CA GLN A 207 -35.26 -2.46 60.26
C GLN A 207 -34.72 -1.06 60.64
N PRO A 208 -35.59 -0.04 60.80
CA PRO A 208 -35.17 1.34 60.96
C PRO A 208 -34.42 1.56 62.28
N THR A 209 -33.09 1.52 62.22
CA THR A 209 -32.26 2.04 63.29
C THR A 209 -32.24 3.56 63.19
N ASN A 210 -32.86 4.22 64.17
CA ASN A 210 -33.03 5.69 64.30
C ASN A 210 -33.98 6.37 63.29
N GLY A 211 -35.27 6.02 63.33
CA GLY A 211 -36.40 6.93 63.02
C GLY A 211 -36.47 7.63 61.65
N SER A 212 -35.53 7.39 60.73
CA SER A 212 -35.46 8.05 59.43
C SER A 212 -35.89 7.08 58.34
N PRO A 213 -36.95 7.37 57.55
CA PRO A 213 -37.40 6.48 56.49
C PRO A 213 -36.32 6.31 55.42
N SER A 214 -35.84 5.09 55.21
CA SER A 214 -34.86 4.77 54.17
C SER A 214 -35.58 4.34 52.88
N LEU A 215 -35.75 5.28 51.96
CA LEU A 215 -36.31 4.98 50.65
C LEU A 215 -35.23 4.40 49.71
N GLN A 216 -35.55 3.31 49.02
CA GLN A 216 -34.67 2.65 48.05
C GLN A 216 -35.31 2.63 46.66
N LEU A 217 -34.65 3.25 45.68
CA LEU A 217 -35.05 3.24 44.28
C LEU A 217 -34.34 2.12 43.53
N HIS A 218 -35.09 1.21 42.94
CA HIS A 218 -34.61 0.13 42.09
C HIS A 218 -34.69 0.54 40.62
N ILE A 219 -33.56 0.45 39.93
CA ILE A 219 -33.47 0.72 38.50
C ILE A 219 -32.75 -0.41 37.77
N GLU A 220 -32.95 -0.52 36.47
CA GLU A 220 -32.27 -1.48 35.61
C GLU A 220 -31.55 -0.77 34.47
N LEU A 221 -30.24 -0.99 34.38
CA LEU A 221 -29.43 -0.57 33.24
C LEU A 221 -29.40 -1.69 32.18
N PRO A 222 -29.43 -1.37 30.88
CA PRO A 222 -29.33 -2.39 29.82
C PRO A 222 -28.11 -3.29 30.00
N SER A 223 -28.28 -4.59 29.74
CA SER A 223 -27.19 -5.54 29.64
C SER A 223 -26.68 -5.60 28.20
N PHE A 224 -25.38 -5.89 28.06
CA PHE A 224 -24.72 -6.15 26.79
C PHE A 224 -24.17 -7.58 26.82
N PRO A 225 -24.07 -8.27 25.66
CA PRO A 225 -23.49 -9.62 25.58
C PRO A 225 -22.07 -9.70 26.17
N HIS A 226 -21.29 -8.63 26.01
CA HIS A 226 -19.93 -8.50 26.51
C HIS A 226 -19.79 -7.24 27.37
N ALA A 227 -18.75 -7.17 28.20
CA ALA A 227 -18.50 -5.99 29.04
C ALA A 227 -18.23 -4.76 28.16
N VAL A 228 -18.80 -3.61 28.52
CA VAL A 228 -18.52 -2.34 27.82
C VAL A 228 -17.45 -1.57 28.59
N ILE A 229 -16.36 -1.22 27.92
CA ILE A 229 -15.23 -0.45 28.46
C ILE A 229 -15.24 0.96 27.84
N TYR A 230 -15.04 1.96 28.69
CA TYR A 230 -14.92 3.35 28.24
C TYR A 230 -13.67 3.53 27.38
N GLN A 231 -13.87 4.07 26.19
CA GLN A 231 -12.82 4.60 25.34
C GLN A 231 -13.34 5.88 24.69
N GLN A 232 -12.50 6.91 24.71
CA GLN A 232 -12.77 8.14 23.99
C GLN A 232 -12.57 7.87 22.49
N ALA A 233 -13.54 8.29 21.66
CA ALA A 233 -13.42 8.19 20.21
C ALA A 233 -12.19 8.99 19.77
N GLN A 234 -11.12 8.30 19.38
CA GLN A 234 -9.99 8.92 18.70
C GLN A 234 -10.44 9.18 17.26
N LEU A 235 -10.53 10.45 16.86
CA LEU A 235 -10.75 10.80 15.46
C LEU A 235 -9.50 10.40 14.66
N GLY A 236 -9.64 9.35 13.85
CA GLY A 236 -8.77 9.07 12.70
C GLY A 236 -7.32 8.74 13.04
N THR A 237 -7.07 7.63 13.74
CA THR A 237 -5.80 6.92 13.57
C THR A 237 -5.92 6.09 12.30
N GLN A 238 -5.48 6.65 11.17
CA GLN A 238 -4.90 5.80 10.12
C GLN A 238 -3.76 5.02 10.80
N PRO A 239 -3.67 3.69 10.64
CA PRO A 239 -2.50 2.95 11.08
C PRO A 239 -1.33 3.33 10.17
N ASN A 240 -0.65 4.44 10.48
CA ASN A 240 0.65 4.72 9.90
C ASN A 240 1.65 3.70 10.46
N LEU A 241 2.10 2.82 9.56
CA LEU A 241 3.42 2.17 9.51
C LEU A 241 4.22 2.11 10.83
N GLY A 242 4.25 0.93 11.44
CA GLY A 242 5.52 0.30 11.85
C GLY A 242 6.41 0.98 12.90
N LEU A 243 5.87 1.76 13.83
CA LEU A 243 6.65 2.19 15.01
C LEU A 243 6.04 1.61 16.30
N THR A 244 6.22 0.31 16.51
CA THR A 244 6.19 -0.25 17.86
C THR A 244 7.49 0.13 18.57
N PRO A 245 7.45 0.70 19.79
CA PRO A 245 8.67 0.97 20.54
C PRO A 245 9.19 -0.33 21.14
N GLU A 246 10.11 -1.01 20.44
CA GLU A 246 11.15 -1.76 21.17
C GLU A 246 12.10 -0.72 21.75
N ALA A 247 12.06 -0.55 23.07
CA ALA A 247 13.04 0.28 23.77
C ALA A 247 14.43 -0.37 23.62
N PRO A 248 15.46 0.32 23.11
CA PRO A 248 16.81 -0.22 23.16
C PRO A 248 17.33 -0.14 24.61
N PRO A 249 18.07 -1.16 25.08
CA PRO A 249 18.68 -1.11 26.41
C PRO A 249 19.83 -0.08 26.41
N ASN A 250 19.78 0.82 27.39
CA ASN A 250 20.89 1.63 27.92
C ASN A 250 22.13 1.79 27.02
N THR A 251 22.27 2.96 26.40
CA THR A 251 23.60 3.46 26.01
C THR A 251 23.69 4.94 26.32
N ARG A 252 24.54 5.29 27.29
CA ARG A 252 24.92 6.67 27.59
C ARG A 252 25.80 7.19 26.44
N GLY A 253 25.27 8.13 25.67
CA GLY A 253 26.02 8.86 24.64
C GLY A 253 25.06 9.58 23.69
N SER A 254 24.93 10.90 23.86
CA SER A 254 24.30 11.88 22.95
C SER A 254 23.38 11.30 21.86
N SER A 255 22.16 10.89 22.24
CA SER A 255 21.17 10.42 21.25
C SER A 255 20.25 11.58 20.85
N LEU A 256 20.09 11.75 19.54
CA LEU A 256 18.99 12.55 18.98
C LEU A 256 17.68 12.08 19.61
N ILE A 257 16.91 13.01 20.18
CA ILE A 257 15.60 12.71 20.77
C ILE A 257 14.60 12.72 19.63
N LEU A 258 13.99 11.56 19.34
CA LEU A 258 12.89 11.47 18.39
C LEU A 258 11.65 12.13 19.03
N VAL A 259 11.33 13.35 18.62
CA VAL A 259 10.13 14.06 19.06
C VAL A 259 8.99 13.65 18.11
N HIS A 260 7.99 12.98 18.66
CA HIS A 260 6.78 12.63 17.92
C HIS A 260 5.92 13.89 17.74
N ASP A 261 5.82 14.38 16.51
CA ASP A 261 4.86 15.44 16.17
C ASP A 261 3.49 14.81 15.85
N PRO A 262 2.46 15.01 16.69
CA PRO A 262 1.14 14.47 16.45
C PRO A 262 0.41 15.14 15.28
N GLU A 263 0.92 16.24 14.72
CA GLU A 263 0.30 16.98 13.61
C GLU A 263 0.84 16.57 12.23
N VAL A 264 2.00 15.91 12.16
CA VAL A 264 2.57 15.42 10.89
C VAL A 264 1.62 14.41 10.24
N GLY A 265 1.17 14.72 9.02
CA GLY A 265 0.22 13.91 8.25
C GLY A 265 -1.26 14.16 8.56
N ARG A 266 -1.60 15.11 9.45
CA ARG A 266 -3.00 15.51 9.68
C ARG A 266 -3.43 16.61 8.72
N SER A 267 -4.61 16.48 8.14
CA SER A 267 -5.25 17.55 7.36
C SER A 267 -5.61 18.74 8.26
N ASN A 268 -5.26 19.96 7.85
CA ASN A 268 -5.57 21.17 8.61
C ASN A 268 -7.11 21.34 8.73
N PRO A 269 -7.70 21.28 9.93
CA PRO A 269 -9.15 21.38 10.12
C PRO A 269 -9.72 22.75 9.72
N ALA A 270 -8.91 23.82 9.77
CA ALA A 270 -9.31 25.13 9.28
C ALA A 270 -9.43 25.15 7.76
N GLU A 271 -8.51 24.48 7.07
CA GLU A 271 -8.53 24.30 5.62
C GLU A 271 -9.72 23.44 5.18
N LEU A 272 -9.98 22.33 5.87
CA LEU A 272 -11.15 21.48 5.63
C LEU A 272 -12.47 22.24 5.82
N LYS A 273 -12.55 23.08 6.86
CA LYS A 273 -13.72 23.94 7.10
C LYS A 273 -13.87 25.01 6.02
N ALA A 274 -12.78 25.64 5.59
CA ALA A 274 -12.79 26.61 4.50
C ALA A 274 -13.25 25.98 3.18
N GLN A 275 -12.74 24.79 2.85
CA GLN A 275 -13.15 23.99 1.69
C GLN A 275 -14.64 23.67 1.74
N LYS A 276 -15.15 23.19 2.88
CA LYS A 276 -16.59 22.89 3.07
C LYS A 276 -17.46 24.14 2.96
N LEU A 277 -17.01 25.28 3.50
CA LEU A 277 -17.72 26.55 3.38
C LEU A 277 -17.77 27.04 1.94
N ALA A 278 -16.64 27.03 1.23
CA ALA A 278 -16.56 27.41 -0.19
C ALA A 278 -17.52 26.56 -1.05
N ARG A 279 -17.61 25.25 -0.78
CA ARG A 279 -18.51 24.33 -1.47
C ARG A 279 -19.97 24.47 -1.06
N SER A 280 -20.23 24.81 0.21
CA SER A 280 -21.59 25.03 0.71
C SER A 280 -22.26 26.26 0.10
N GLY A 281 -21.49 27.30 -0.26
CA GLY A 281 -21.99 28.49 -0.95
C GLY A 281 -22.56 28.19 -2.35
N THR A 282 -22.24 27.05 -2.94
CA THR A 282 -22.68 26.62 -4.28
C THR A 282 -23.86 25.64 -4.25
N ARG A 283 -24.35 25.22 -3.08
CA ARG A 283 -25.40 24.16 -2.96
C ARG A 283 -26.79 24.56 -3.48
N GLY A 284 -27.03 25.83 -3.83
CA GLY A 284 -28.35 26.32 -4.26
C GLY A 284 -28.53 26.62 -5.76
N LEU A 285 -27.44 26.78 -6.52
CA LEU A 285 -27.47 27.15 -7.94
C LEU A 285 -26.35 26.36 -8.66
N ILE A 286 -26.66 25.12 -9.06
CA ILE A 286 -25.72 24.30 -9.84
C ILE A 286 -26.00 24.56 -11.33
N ASP A 287 -25.27 25.50 -11.91
CA ASP A 287 -25.25 25.68 -13.36
C ASP A 287 -24.38 24.59 -13.99
N ARG A 288 -25.01 23.65 -14.71
CA ARG A 288 -24.33 22.54 -15.38
C ARG A 288 -23.59 22.97 -16.63
N ASP A 289 -23.95 24.14 -17.20
CA ASP A 289 -23.39 24.68 -18.42
C ASP A 289 -22.31 25.74 -18.15
N LEU A 290 -21.95 25.94 -16.87
CA LEU A 290 -20.93 26.87 -16.44
C LEU A 290 -19.57 26.52 -17.08
N LYS A 291 -19.01 27.47 -17.84
CA LYS A 291 -17.69 27.35 -18.48
C LYS A 291 -16.70 28.32 -17.84
N PRO A 292 -15.42 27.93 -17.70
CA PRO A 292 -14.39 28.82 -17.18
C PRO A 292 -14.14 29.98 -18.14
N ASP A 293 -13.84 31.15 -17.60
CA ASP A 293 -13.34 32.28 -18.38
C ASP A 293 -11.90 32.01 -18.89
N THR A 294 -11.32 32.99 -19.59
CA THR A 294 -9.99 32.82 -20.20
C THR A 294 -8.88 32.62 -19.16
N GLU A 295 -8.97 33.28 -18.01
CA GLU A 295 -7.94 33.23 -16.97
C GLU A 295 -8.10 31.96 -16.11
N GLU A 296 -9.34 31.62 -15.76
CA GLU A 296 -9.68 30.36 -15.09
C GLU A 296 -9.27 29.16 -15.94
N LYS A 297 -9.48 29.21 -17.26
CA LYS A 297 -9.03 28.16 -18.18
C LYS A 297 -7.51 28.02 -18.22
N ARG A 298 -6.75 29.14 -18.25
CA ARG A 298 -5.29 29.09 -18.14
C ARG A 298 -4.84 28.45 -16.84
N ARG A 299 -5.47 28.83 -15.73
CA ARG A 299 -5.16 28.27 -14.41
C ARG A 299 -5.48 26.78 -14.32
N ILE A 300 -6.64 26.34 -14.83
CA ILE A 300 -6.98 24.91 -14.94
C ILE A 300 -5.90 24.18 -15.72
N ASN A 301 -5.54 24.68 -16.91
CA ASN A 301 -4.50 24.05 -17.74
C ASN A 301 -3.14 23.95 -17.01
N ALA A 302 -2.76 24.96 -16.24
CA ALA A 302 -1.54 24.91 -15.41
C ALA A 302 -1.63 23.80 -14.34
N VAL A 303 -2.79 23.64 -13.69
CA VAL A 303 -3.03 22.58 -12.69
C VAL A 303 -3.01 21.19 -13.33
N LEU A 304 -3.52 21.04 -14.56
CA LEU A 304 -3.49 19.76 -15.29
C LEU A 304 -2.07 19.30 -15.67
N LEU A 305 -1.12 20.23 -15.74
CA LEU A 305 0.29 19.94 -15.95
C LEU A 305 1.04 19.57 -14.66
N TYR A 306 0.40 19.67 -13.49
CA TYR A 306 1.02 19.25 -12.25
C TYR A 306 1.37 17.75 -12.28
N PRO A 307 2.54 17.37 -11.76
CA PRO A 307 2.92 15.97 -11.67
C PRO A 307 1.90 15.19 -10.81
N PRO A 308 1.80 13.87 -10.96
CA PRO A 308 0.87 13.05 -10.19
C PRO A 308 0.96 13.29 -8.69
N ASN A 309 2.15 13.21 -8.11
CA ASN A 309 2.39 13.29 -6.67
C ASN A 309 2.29 14.71 -6.06
N ARG A 310 2.07 15.76 -6.85
CA ARG A 310 1.97 17.13 -6.29
C ARG A 310 0.60 17.33 -5.64
N PRO A 311 0.55 17.71 -4.35
CA PRO A 311 -0.72 18.01 -3.69
C PRO A 311 -1.36 19.26 -4.30
N LEU A 312 -2.68 19.22 -4.47
CA LEU A 312 -3.48 20.36 -4.91
C LEU A 312 -3.76 21.29 -3.72
N ASP A 313 -3.58 22.59 -3.93
CA ASP A 313 -3.95 23.59 -2.94
C ASP A 313 -5.48 23.79 -2.85
N SER A 314 -5.94 24.48 -1.82
CA SER A 314 -7.37 24.73 -1.60
C SER A 314 -8.06 25.51 -2.72
N ASN A 315 -7.35 26.42 -3.39
CA ASN A 315 -7.91 27.26 -4.45
C ASN A 315 -8.07 26.45 -5.74
N ASP A 316 -7.09 25.63 -6.08
CA ASP A 316 -7.08 24.74 -7.23
C ASP A 316 -8.15 23.65 -7.05
N LYS A 317 -8.31 23.09 -5.85
CA LYS A 317 -9.41 22.17 -5.52
C LYS A 317 -10.78 22.82 -5.69
N ALA A 318 -10.95 24.07 -5.25
CA ALA A 318 -12.20 24.80 -5.41
C ALA A 318 -12.50 25.10 -6.89
N LEU A 319 -11.47 25.45 -7.67
CA LEU A 319 -11.57 25.73 -9.09
C LEU A 319 -12.02 24.49 -9.89
N LEU A 320 -11.36 23.35 -9.69
CA LEU A 320 -11.72 22.07 -10.33
C LEU A 320 -13.13 21.61 -9.93
N TRP A 321 -13.48 21.74 -8.64
CA TRP A 321 -14.81 21.38 -8.17
C TRP A 321 -15.90 22.26 -8.79
N ARG A 322 -15.67 23.57 -8.92
CA ARG A 322 -16.63 24.50 -9.52
C ARG A 322 -16.94 24.13 -10.97
N PHE A 323 -15.92 23.80 -11.77
CA PHE A 323 -16.05 23.52 -13.21
C PHE A 323 -16.20 22.03 -13.56
N ARG A 324 -16.41 21.15 -12.57
CA ARG A 324 -16.46 19.69 -12.71
C ARG A 324 -17.31 19.15 -13.87
N PHE A 325 -18.43 19.78 -14.20
CA PHE A 325 -19.29 19.36 -15.32
C PHE A 325 -18.64 19.64 -16.68
N SER A 326 -18.06 20.83 -16.86
CA SER A 326 -17.36 21.20 -18.09
C SER A 326 -16.06 20.40 -18.30
N LEU A 327 -15.43 19.95 -17.21
CA LEU A 327 -14.18 19.18 -17.23
C LEU A 327 -14.38 17.71 -17.66
N THR A 328 -15.61 17.20 -17.68
CA THR A 328 -15.90 15.81 -18.11
C THR A 328 -15.42 15.49 -19.53
N GLN A 329 -15.25 16.51 -20.37
CA GLN A 329 -14.72 16.38 -21.74
C GLN A 329 -13.18 16.42 -21.82
N GLU A 330 -12.50 16.77 -20.74
CA GLU A 330 -11.04 16.86 -20.67
C GLU A 330 -10.47 15.59 -20.02
N LYS A 331 -9.79 14.76 -20.80
CA LYS A 331 -9.24 13.47 -20.34
C LYS A 331 -8.31 13.64 -19.15
N ARG A 332 -7.37 14.58 -19.24
CA ARG A 332 -6.29 14.81 -18.26
C ARG A 332 -6.80 15.38 -16.94
N ALA A 333 -8.06 15.83 -16.90
CA ALA A 333 -8.65 16.45 -15.72
C ALA A 333 -9.20 15.44 -14.70
N LEU A 334 -9.46 14.18 -15.09
CA LEU A 334 -10.11 13.22 -14.18
C LEU A 334 -9.28 12.96 -12.92
N THR A 335 -7.98 12.67 -13.05
CA THR A 335 -7.14 12.34 -11.88
C THR A 335 -7.04 13.52 -10.91
N LYS A 336 -6.90 14.74 -11.44
CA LYS A 336 -6.87 15.98 -10.64
C LYS A 336 -8.22 16.29 -10.00
N PHE A 337 -9.32 16.06 -10.72
CA PHE A 337 -10.67 16.19 -10.17
C PHE A 337 -10.88 15.20 -9.00
N LEU A 338 -10.55 13.93 -9.16
CA LEU A 338 -10.75 12.92 -8.11
C LEU A 338 -9.88 13.20 -6.86
N LYS A 339 -8.71 13.83 -7.02
CA LYS A 339 -7.88 14.34 -5.90
C LYS A 339 -8.50 15.53 -5.16
N CYS A 340 -9.44 16.24 -5.78
CA CYS A 340 -10.12 17.34 -5.13
C CYS A 340 -11.30 16.87 -4.25
N VAL A 341 -11.90 15.72 -4.54
CA VAL A 341 -13.13 15.22 -3.89
C VAL A 341 -12.88 14.87 -2.42
N ASP A 342 -13.76 15.33 -1.52
CA ASP A 342 -13.80 14.81 -0.14
C ASP A 342 -14.63 13.52 -0.11
N TRP A 343 -13.95 12.37 -0.25
CA TRP A 343 -14.59 11.06 -0.24
C TRP A 343 -15.27 10.69 1.09
N SER A 344 -15.05 11.47 2.17
CA SER A 344 -15.78 11.30 3.43
C SER A 344 -17.17 11.95 3.41
N ASP A 345 -17.42 12.91 2.50
CA ASP A 345 -18.75 13.49 2.27
C ASP A 345 -19.52 12.63 1.27
N LEU A 346 -20.57 11.95 1.76
CA LEU A 346 -21.44 11.08 0.98
C LEU A 346 -22.06 11.76 -0.25
N GLN A 347 -22.34 13.06 -0.19
CA GLN A 347 -22.94 13.78 -1.33
C GLN A 347 -21.90 14.07 -2.41
N GLU A 348 -20.69 14.49 -2.01
CA GLU A 348 -19.61 14.73 -2.95
C GLU A 348 -19.14 13.42 -3.60
N ALA A 349 -18.94 12.37 -2.79
CA ALA A 349 -18.53 11.06 -3.26
C ALA A 349 -19.53 10.49 -4.28
N ARG A 350 -20.84 10.62 -4.02
CA ARG A 350 -21.89 10.19 -4.95
C ARG A 350 -21.84 10.97 -6.27
N GLN A 351 -21.75 12.30 -6.20
CA GLN A 351 -21.68 13.14 -7.41
C GLN A 351 -20.40 12.86 -8.22
N ALA A 352 -19.25 12.66 -7.55
CA ALA A 352 -18.00 12.31 -8.20
C ALA A 352 -18.09 10.95 -8.90
N ALA A 353 -18.69 9.94 -8.26
CA ALA A 353 -18.90 8.63 -8.87
C ALA A 353 -19.82 8.69 -10.10
N GLU A 354 -20.91 9.46 -10.04
CA GLU A 354 -21.82 9.67 -11.18
C GLU A 354 -21.13 10.41 -12.34
N LEU A 355 -20.29 11.41 -12.05
CA LEU A 355 -19.53 12.16 -13.06
C LEU A 355 -18.41 11.32 -13.69
N MET A 356 -17.75 10.48 -12.91
CA MET A 356 -16.69 9.60 -13.39
C MET A 356 -17.19 8.65 -14.49
N GLN A 357 -18.41 8.14 -14.38
CA GLN A 357 -19.03 7.30 -15.43
C GLN A 357 -19.37 8.09 -16.71
N GLN A 358 -19.55 9.41 -16.60
CA GLN A 358 -19.83 10.30 -17.74
C GLN A 358 -18.56 10.92 -18.33
N TRP A 359 -17.40 10.68 -17.70
CA TRP A 359 -16.14 11.24 -18.14
C TRP A 359 -15.70 10.61 -19.46
N VAL A 360 -15.06 11.40 -20.32
CA VAL A 360 -14.41 10.87 -21.52
C VAL A 360 -13.40 9.78 -21.11
N PRO A 361 -13.32 8.65 -21.84
CA PRO A 361 -12.36 7.59 -21.53
C PRO A 361 -10.92 8.13 -21.41
N ILE A 362 -10.32 7.87 -20.25
CA ILE A 362 -8.95 8.26 -19.93
C ILE A 362 -7.93 7.30 -20.57
N ASP A 363 -6.68 7.76 -20.64
CA ASP A 363 -5.57 6.96 -21.15
C ASP A 363 -5.00 6.05 -20.04
N ILE A 364 -4.20 5.05 -20.43
CA ILE A 364 -3.65 4.04 -19.50
C ILE A 364 -2.77 4.68 -18.41
N ALA A 365 -2.01 5.72 -18.76
CA ALA A 365 -1.16 6.45 -17.82
C ALA A 365 -1.96 7.05 -16.64
N ASP A 366 -3.14 7.59 -16.93
CA ASP A 366 -4.04 8.15 -15.93
C ASP A 366 -4.72 7.05 -15.12
N ALA A 367 -5.09 5.92 -15.76
CA ALA A 367 -5.65 4.76 -15.06
C ALA A 367 -4.64 4.15 -14.08
N LEU A 368 -3.36 4.09 -14.45
CA LEU A 368 -2.27 3.68 -13.55
C LEU A 368 -2.09 4.68 -12.38
N GLU A 369 -2.24 5.99 -12.62
CA GLU A 369 -2.25 7.00 -11.55
C GLU A 369 -3.39 6.75 -10.55
N LEU A 370 -4.58 6.36 -11.02
CA LEU A 370 -5.73 6.04 -10.14
C LEU A 370 -5.52 4.80 -9.27
N LEU A 371 -4.51 3.97 -9.56
CA LEU A 371 -4.13 2.81 -8.75
C LEU A 371 -3.03 3.12 -7.72
N SER A 372 -2.55 4.35 -7.68
CA SER A 372 -1.51 4.81 -6.77
C SER A 372 -1.96 4.95 -5.31
N PRO A 373 -1.03 5.20 -4.36
CA PRO A 373 -1.37 5.42 -2.94
C PRO A 373 -2.33 6.59 -2.70
N ASP A 374 -2.38 7.56 -3.62
CA ASP A 374 -3.21 8.75 -3.51
C ASP A 374 -4.72 8.42 -3.53
N PHE A 375 -5.10 7.25 -4.06
CA PHE A 375 -6.50 6.85 -4.24
C PHE A 375 -6.81 5.53 -3.51
N THR A 376 -7.56 5.66 -2.43
CA THR A 376 -8.03 4.54 -1.59
C THR A 376 -9.48 4.16 -1.83
N ASN A 377 -10.25 4.98 -2.56
CA ASN A 377 -11.66 4.74 -2.81
C ASN A 377 -11.86 3.57 -3.80
N GLU A 378 -12.69 2.59 -3.43
CA GLU A 378 -12.88 1.37 -4.23
C GLU A 378 -13.55 1.62 -5.59
N GLU A 379 -14.40 2.63 -5.73
CA GLU A 379 -15.07 2.96 -7.00
C GLU A 379 -14.09 3.61 -7.99
N VAL A 380 -13.20 4.48 -7.50
CA VAL A 380 -12.11 5.05 -8.32
C VAL A 380 -11.20 3.94 -8.85
N ARG A 381 -10.79 3.03 -7.97
CA ARG A 381 -9.93 1.89 -8.34
C ARG A 381 -10.66 0.92 -9.28
N ALA A 382 -11.97 0.73 -9.09
CA ALA A 382 -12.80 -0.07 -10.00
C ALA A 382 -12.81 0.51 -11.42
N HIS A 383 -12.97 1.82 -11.55
CA HIS A 383 -12.94 2.51 -12.85
C HIS A 383 -11.57 2.36 -13.53
N ALA A 384 -10.49 2.49 -12.78
CA ALA A 384 -9.13 2.26 -13.29
C ALA A 384 -8.98 0.83 -13.87
N VAL A 385 -9.49 -0.18 -13.17
CA VAL A 385 -9.48 -1.58 -13.63
C VAL A 385 -10.34 -1.74 -14.89
N GLU A 386 -11.48 -1.06 -15.00
CA GLU A 386 -12.33 -1.10 -16.20
C GLU A 386 -11.59 -0.56 -17.45
N VAL A 387 -10.79 0.49 -17.28
CA VAL A 387 -9.95 1.03 -18.37
C VAL A 387 -8.89 0.00 -18.77
N LEU A 388 -8.19 -0.60 -17.81
CA LEU A 388 -7.16 -1.62 -18.04
C LEU A 388 -7.70 -2.92 -18.66
N GLN A 389 -8.99 -3.22 -18.50
CA GLN A 389 -9.63 -4.36 -19.16
C GLN A 389 -9.67 -4.24 -20.68
N ARG A 390 -9.59 -3.02 -21.22
CA ARG A 390 -9.62 -2.75 -22.67
C ARG A 390 -8.23 -2.85 -23.33
N THR A 391 -7.17 -2.84 -22.54
CA THR A 391 -5.78 -2.96 -23.01
C THR A 391 -5.49 -4.38 -23.50
N ASP A 392 -4.57 -4.56 -24.44
CA ASP A 392 -4.10 -5.88 -24.84
C ASP A 392 -3.12 -6.50 -23.82
N ASP A 393 -2.94 -7.82 -23.87
CA ASP A 393 -2.07 -8.52 -22.92
C ASP A 393 -0.60 -8.14 -23.11
N GLU A 394 -0.15 -7.87 -24.35
CA GLU A 394 1.25 -7.51 -24.64
C GLU A 394 1.61 -6.16 -24.03
N GLU A 395 0.72 -5.18 -24.13
CA GLU A 395 0.88 -3.90 -23.48
C GLU A 395 0.81 -4.01 -21.96
N LEU A 396 -0.11 -4.81 -21.41
CA LEU A 396 -0.22 -5.01 -19.97
C LEU A 396 1.05 -5.63 -19.35
N LEU A 397 1.78 -6.48 -20.09
CA LEU A 397 3.04 -7.05 -19.61
C LEU A 397 4.08 -5.98 -19.29
N TYR A 398 4.09 -4.83 -19.99
CA TYR A 398 5.00 -3.71 -19.67
C TYR A 398 4.71 -3.04 -18.33
N TYR A 399 3.49 -3.19 -17.80
CA TYR A 399 3.05 -2.57 -16.55
C TYR A 399 2.83 -3.60 -15.43
N LEU A 400 2.99 -4.90 -15.71
CA LEU A 400 2.60 -5.97 -14.80
C LEU A 400 3.32 -5.88 -13.45
N LEU A 401 4.61 -5.53 -13.43
CA LEU A 401 5.34 -5.33 -12.18
C LEU A 401 4.67 -4.24 -11.32
N GLN A 402 4.36 -3.10 -11.90
CA GLN A 402 3.72 -1.97 -11.21
C GLN A 402 2.30 -2.30 -10.79
N LEU A 403 1.55 -3.08 -11.58
CA LEU A 403 0.21 -3.54 -11.22
C LEU A 403 0.25 -4.51 -10.03
N VAL A 404 1.27 -5.38 -9.94
CA VAL A 404 1.51 -6.21 -8.76
C VAL A 404 1.83 -5.34 -7.55
N GLN A 405 2.67 -4.31 -7.70
CA GLN A 405 2.94 -3.37 -6.60
C GLN A 405 1.69 -2.56 -6.21
N ALA A 406 0.81 -2.23 -7.15
CA ALA A 406 -0.44 -1.51 -6.88
C ALA A 406 -1.39 -2.30 -5.96
N LEU A 407 -1.27 -3.63 -5.91
CA LEU A 407 -2.02 -4.47 -4.96
C LEU A 407 -1.70 -4.12 -3.50
N ARG A 408 -0.56 -3.49 -3.21
CA ARG A 408 -0.22 -2.98 -1.86
C ARG A 408 -1.22 -1.95 -1.35
N TYR A 409 -1.83 -1.19 -2.25
CA TYR A 409 -2.70 -0.06 -1.93
C TYR A 409 -4.18 -0.40 -1.91
N GLU A 410 -4.53 -1.66 -2.15
CA GLU A 410 -5.92 -2.13 -2.09
C GLU A 410 -6.45 -2.20 -0.65
N SER A 411 -7.75 -1.93 -0.47
CA SER A 411 -8.46 -2.06 0.81
C SER A 411 -8.67 -3.53 1.21
N SER A 412 -8.80 -4.42 0.22
CA SER A 412 -9.11 -5.84 0.37
C SER A 412 -8.12 -6.71 -0.39
N GLU A 413 -7.81 -7.89 0.15
CA GLU A 413 -6.94 -8.88 -0.51
C GLU A 413 -7.59 -9.46 -1.77
N ALA A 414 -8.92 -9.61 -1.77
CA ALA A 414 -9.71 -9.99 -2.94
C ALA A 414 -10.25 -8.75 -3.66
N SER A 415 -9.36 -7.85 -4.07
CA SER A 415 -9.73 -6.62 -4.78
C SER A 415 -10.15 -6.86 -6.23
N ARG A 416 -10.72 -5.84 -6.88
CA ARG A 416 -11.02 -5.89 -8.32
C ARG A 416 -9.75 -6.01 -9.16
N LEU A 417 -8.67 -5.35 -8.76
CA LEU A 417 -7.37 -5.45 -9.41
C LEU A 417 -6.79 -6.87 -9.30
N ALA A 418 -6.85 -7.49 -8.12
CA ALA A 418 -6.39 -8.87 -7.93
C ALA A 418 -7.15 -9.85 -8.83
N ARG A 419 -8.49 -9.78 -8.84
CA ARG A 419 -9.32 -10.63 -9.72
C ARG A 419 -9.02 -10.39 -11.20
N PHE A 420 -8.80 -9.14 -11.60
CA PHE A 420 -8.45 -8.79 -12.98
C PHE A 420 -7.13 -9.43 -13.41
N LEU A 421 -6.07 -9.29 -12.62
CA LEU A 421 -4.75 -9.88 -12.92
C LEU A 421 -4.84 -11.41 -13.01
N ILE A 422 -5.54 -12.04 -12.06
CA ILE A 422 -5.74 -13.49 -12.05
C ILE A 422 -6.55 -13.95 -13.27
N ALA A 423 -7.62 -13.23 -13.63
CA ALA A 423 -8.45 -13.57 -14.80
C ALA A 423 -7.66 -13.46 -16.12
N ARG A 424 -6.80 -12.45 -16.25
CA ARG A 424 -5.89 -12.29 -17.40
C ARG A 424 -4.86 -13.40 -17.46
N ALA A 425 -4.20 -13.67 -16.34
CA ALA A 425 -3.24 -14.76 -16.21
C ALA A 425 -3.87 -16.14 -16.45
N GLY A 426 -5.16 -16.31 -16.17
CA GLY A 426 -5.97 -17.49 -16.50
C GLY A 426 -6.16 -17.72 -18.00
N ARG A 427 -5.95 -16.71 -18.85
CA ARG A 427 -6.09 -16.81 -20.31
C ARG A 427 -4.75 -16.84 -21.02
N ASN A 428 -3.73 -16.24 -20.41
CA ASN A 428 -2.41 -16.07 -21.01
C ASN A 428 -1.32 -16.72 -20.12
N PRO A 429 -0.70 -17.83 -20.56
CA PRO A 429 0.29 -18.55 -19.74
C PRO A 429 1.57 -17.73 -19.49
N ILE A 430 1.96 -16.85 -20.41
CA ILE A 430 3.13 -15.96 -20.23
C ILE A 430 2.85 -14.99 -19.08
N MET A 431 1.68 -14.36 -19.08
CA MET A 431 1.26 -13.47 -17.99
C MET A 431 1.12 -14.23 -16.67
N GLY A 432 0.64 -15.48 -16.68
CA GLY A 432 0.59 -16.32 -15.50
C GLY A 432 1.95 -16.64 -14.89
N ILE A 433 2.96 -16.91 -15.73
CA ILE A 433 4.33 -17.15 -15.27
C ILE A 433 4.94 -15.87 -14.67
N PHE A 434 4.80 -14.72 -15.32
CA PHE A 434 5.31 -13.46 -14.75
C PHE A 434 4.57 -13.04 -13.47
N LEU A 435 3.24 -13.19 -13.43
CA LEU A 435 2.45 -12.91 -12.23
C LEU A 435 2.90 -13.78 -11.05
N HIS A 436 3.20 -15.06 -11.30
CA HIS A 436 3.77 -15.95 -10.29
C HIS A 436 5.07 -15.40 -9.73
N TRP A 437 6.06 -15.10 -10.59
CA TRP A 437 7.37 -14.64 -10.14
C TRP A 437 7.32 -13.30 -9.43
N HIS A 438 6.54 -12.34 -9.93
CA HIS A 438 6.39 -11.03 -9.28
C HIS A 438 5.71 -11.10 -7.90
N LEU A 439 4.74 -12.00 -7.72
CA LEU A 439 4.14 -12.22 -6.39
C LEU A 439 5.10 -12.99 -5.46
N TYR A 440 5.78 -14.01 -6.00
CA TYR A 440 6.70 -14.86 -5.24
C TYR A 440 7.87 -14.07 -4.63
N THR A 441 8.45 -13.13 -5.39
CA THR A 441 9.55 -12.28 -4.92
C THR A 441 9.16 -11.33 -3.78
N GLU A 442 7.86 -11.12 -3.59
CA GLU A 442 7.32 -10.19 -2.59
C GLU A 442 6.88 -10.88 -1.29
N TRP A 443 6.94 -12.22 -1.20
CA TRP A 443 6.52 -12.96 0.00
C TRP A 443 7.30 -12.62 1.26
N GLU A 444 8.58 -12.27 1.10
CA GLU A 444 9.43 -11.88 2.23
C GLU A 444 9.24 -10.41 2.65
N ASP A 445 8.40 -9.64 1.94
CA ASP A 445 8.08 -8.28 2.32
C ASP A 445 7.26 -8.27 3.62
N PRO A 446 7.70 -7.53 4.66
CA PRO A 446 7.04 -7.54 5.98
C PRO A 446 5.62 -6.94 5.97
N THR A 447 5.28 -6.12 4.97
CA THR A 447 4.00 -5.41 4.88
C THR A 447 3.08 -6.00 3.82
N PHE A 448 3.64 -6.45 2.70
CA PHE A 448 2.90 -6.92 1.54
C PHE A 448 2.91 -8.44 1.38
N GLY A 449 3.86 -9.15 2.01
CA GLY A 449 4.07 -10.58 1.80
C GLY A 449 2.83 -11.43 2.03
N ALA A 450 2.10 -11.20 3.12
CA ALA A 450 0.86 -11.92 3.43
C ALA A 450 -0.22 -11.74 2.34
N ARG A 451 -0.35 -10.51 1.81
CA ARG A 451 -1.28 -10.23 0.72
C ARG A 451 -0.83 -10.85 -0.60
N ALA A 452 0.46 -10.76 -0.91
CA ALA A 452 1.03 -11.38 -2.10
C ALA A 452 0.85 -12.90 -2.09
N GLU A 453 1.02 -13.55 -0.94
CA GLU A 453 0.74 -14.97 -0.71
C GLU A 453 -0.73 -15.31 -0.91
N TYR A 454 -1.65 -14.52 -0.33
CA TYR A 454 -3.08 -14.74 -0.51
C TYR A 454 -3.52 -14.63 -1.98
N VAL A 455 -3.08 -13.58 -2.69
CA VAL A 455 -3.40 -13.38 -4.11
C VAL A 455 -2.79 -14.49 -4.97
N HIS A 456 -1.59 -14.96 -4.64
CA HIS A 456 -0.95 -16.09 -5.32
C HIS A 456 -1.74 -17.38 -5.12
N LYS A 457 -2.23 -17.65 -3.91
CA LYS A 457 -3.11 -18.80 -3.64
C LYS A 457 -4.40 -18.73 -4.47
N MET A 458 -5.03 -17.56 -4.53
CA MET A 458 -6.20 -17.36 -5.41
C MET A 458 -5.87 -17.62 -6.89
N PHE A 459 -4.68 -17.22 -7.34
CA PHE A 459 -4.20 -17.52 -8.69
C PHE A 459 -4.05 -19.03 -8.93
N GLN A 460 -3.45 -19.76 -8.00
CA GLN A 460 -3.31 -21.22 -8.09
C GLN A 460 -4.66 -21.94 -8.13
N GLU A 461 -5.61 -21.52 -7.29
CA GLU A 461 -6.97 -22.05 -7.29
C GLU A 461 -7.67 -21.78 -8.64
N ALA A 462 -7.62 -20.54 -9.15
CA ALA A 462 -8.24 -20.20 -10.43
C ALA A 462 -7.65 -21.00 -11.61
N GLN A 463 -6.33 -21.21 -11.63
CA GLN A 463 -5.65 -22.02 -12.64
C GLN A 463 -6.04 -23.50 -12.58
N SER A 464 -6.31 -24.02 -11.38
CA SER A 464 -6.71 -25.43 -11.18
C SER A 464 -8.11 -25.74 -11.74
N TYR A 465 -9.03 -24.77 -11.72
CA TYR A 465 -10.42 -24.96 -12.16
C TYR A 465 -10.70 -24.49 -13.61
N GLY A 466 -9.81 -23.72 -14.24
CA GLY A 466 -10.10 -23.17 -15.57
C GLY A 466 -8.94 -22.50 -16.31
N GLY A 467 -7.68 -22.73 -15.91
CA GLY A 467 -6.50 -22.16 -16.56
C GLY A 467 -5.96 -22.98 -17.75
N PRO A 468 -4.97 -22.47 -18.49
CA PRO A 468 -4.33 -23.21 -19.57
C PRO A 468 -3.58 -24.42 -18.97
N GLN A 469 -3.87 -25.61 -19.50
CA GLN A 469 -3.32 -26.86 -18.98
C GLN A 469 -1.79 -26.79 -18.91
N GLY A 470 -1.24 -27.14 -17.74
CA GLY A 470 0.21 -27.23 -17.53
C GLY A 470 0.91 -25.96 -17.05
N THR A 471 0.24 -24.79 -16.93
CA THR A 471 0.89 -23.56 -16.44
C THR A 471 1.46 -23.73 -15.02
N LEU A 472 0.67 -24.25 -14.07
CA LEU A 472 1.14 -24.53 -12.70
C LEU A 472 2.22 -25.61 -12.67
N HIS A 473 2.13 -26.61 -13.55
CA HIS A 473 3.14 -27.65 -13.67
C HIS A 473 4.48 -27.06 -14.15
N ASN A 474 4.46 -26.21 -15.18
CA ASN A 474 5.63 -25.49 -15.68
C ASN A 474 6.25 -24.62 -14.59
N ILE A 475 5.43 -23.85 -13.85
CA ILE A 475 5.90 -23.07 -12.71
C ILE A 475 6.61 -23.96 -11.68
N SER A 476 6.03 -25.11 -11.33
CA SER A 476 6.65 -26.05 -10.39
C SER A 476 8.01 -26.56 -10.89
N LEU A 477 8.16 -26.82 -12.20
CA LEU A 477 9.44 -27.21 -12.80
C LEU A 477 10.45 -26.06 -12.78
N GLN A 478 10.03 -24.82 -13.05
CA GLN A 478 10.90 -23.64 -12.96
C GLN A 478 11.40 -23.43 -11.52
N MET A 479 10.53 -23.61 -10.53
CA MET A 479 10.89 -23.55 -9.11
C MET A 479 11.95 -24.60 -8.74
N GLY A 480 11.79 -25.83 -9.25
CA GLY A 480 12.79 -26.89 -9.09
C GLY A 480 14.15 -26.55 -9.73
N MET A 481 14.12 -26.00 -10.95
CA MET A 481 15.31 -25.50 -11.64
C MET A 481 16.06 -24.45 -10.81
N VAL A 482 15.36 -23.42 -10.33
CA VAL A 482 15.97 -22.34 -9.52
C VAL A 482 16.55 -22.90 -8.22
N ALA A 483 15.86 -23.85 -7.57
CA ALA A 483 16.38 -24.50 -6.36
C ALA A 483 17.70 -25.26 -6.62
N GLN A 484 17.83 -25.94 -7.76
CA GLN A 484 19.08 -26.60 -8.16
C GLN A 484 20.19 -25.59 -8.45
N LEU A 485 19.89 -24.49 -9.15
CA LEU A 485 20.87 -23.40 -9.37
C LEU A 485 21.35 -22.79 -8.05
N ARG A 486 20.43 -22.60 -7.10
CA ARG A 486 20.73 -22.11 -5.75
C ARG A 486 21.68 -23.03 -5.01
N HIS A 487 21.46 -24.35 -5.10
CA HIS A 487 22.31 -25.37 -4.50
C HIS A 487 23.72 -25.36 -5.10
N ILE A 488 23.82 -25.29 -6.44
CA ILE A 488 25.09 -25.19 -7.17
C ILE A 488 25.91 -23.99 -6.68
N VAL A 489 25.32 -22.79 -6.59
CA VAL A 489 26.06 -21.61 -6.13
C VAL A 489 26.53 -21.76 -4.68
N GLN A 490 25.72 -22.36 -3.80
CA GLN A 490 26.13 -22.59 -2.40
C GLN A 490 27.35 -23.51 -2.31
N GLU A 491 27.37 -24.61 -3.08
CA GLU A 491 28.51 -25.52 -3.12
C GLU A 491 29.77 -24.85 -3.70
N LEU A 492 29.62 -24.10 -4.80
CA LEU A 492 30.73 -23.38 -5.42
C LEU A 492 31.27 -22.24 -4.53
N LYS A 493 30.44 -21.61 -3.70
CA LYS A 493 30.89 -20.64 -2.69
C LYS A 493 31.65 -21.31 -1.54
N ALA A 494 31.23 -22.50 -1.12
CA ALA A 494 31.93 -23.28 -0.09
C ALA A 494 33.28 -23.84 -0.57
N MET A 495 33.42 -24.11 -1.87
CA MET A 495 34.65 -24.62 -2.45
C MET A 495 35.78 -23.58 -2.47
N ARG A 496 36.97 -23.98 -1.98
CA ARG A 496 38.22 -23.24 -2.14
C ARG A 496 38.82 -23.50 -3.53
N GLY A 497 39.11 -22.45 -4.28
CA GLY A 497 39.71 -22.55 -5.61
C GLY A 497 39.48 -21.31 -6.47
N ASN A 498 40.21 -21.21 -7.58
CA ASN A 498 40.01 -20.17 -8.58
C ASN A 498 38.75 -20.42 -9.42
N SER A 499 38.33 -19.44 -10.22
CA SER A 499 37.13 -19.54 -11.05
C SER A 499 37.17 -20.67 -12.08
N ALA A 500 38.36 -21.07 -12.55
CA ALA A 500 38.52 -22.19 -13.48
C ALA A 500 38.15 -23.53 -12.83
N LYS A 501 38.65 -23.79 -11.62
CA LYS A 501 38.30 -25.00 -10.84
C LYS A 501 36.81 -25.03 -10.48
N LYS A 502 36.24 -23.87 -10.13
CA LYS A 502 34.80 -23.73 -9.87
C LYS A 502 33.97 -23.99 -11.14
N ALA A 503 34.44 -23.55 -12.31
CA ALA A 503 33.80 -23.83 -13.59
C ALA A 503 33.86 -25.33 -13.94
N GLU A 504 34.98 -26.02 -13.71
CA GLU A 504 35.07 -27.46 -13.88
C GLU A 504 34.05 -28.20 -12.99
N ARG A 505 33.99 -27.85 -11.69
CA ARG A 505 32.99 -28.41 -10.78
C ARG A 505 31.55 -28.14 -11.23
N LEU A 506 31.25 -26.92 -11.68
CA LEU A 506 29.94 -26.58 -12.23
C LEU A 506 29.55 -27.53 -13.37
N ARG A 507 30.48 -27.76 -14.31
CA ARG A 507 30.25 -28.63 -15.48
C ARG A 507 30.03 -30.08 -15.10
N GLU A 508 30.74 -30.59 -14.08
CA GLU A 508 30.48 -31.91 -13.50
C GLU A 508 29.09 -32.00 -12.88
N MET A 509 28.70 -31.01 -12.07
CA MET A 509 27.41 -31.01 -11.35
C MET A 509 26.21 -31.01 -12.28
N VAL A 510 26.27 -30.24 -13.37
CA VAL A 510 25.18 -30.12 -14.36
C VAL A 510 25.26 -31.16 -15.49
N SER A 511 26.26 -32.04 -15.47
CA SER A 511 26.35 -33.16 -16.42
C SER A 511 25.22 -34.17 -16.21
N GLU A 512 24.92 -34.99 -17.23
CA GLU A 512 23.83 -35.97 -17.19
C GLU A 512 23.88 -36.90 -15.97
N TYR A 513 25.08 -37.25 -15.51
CA TYR A 513 25.31 -38.12 -14.34
C TYR A 513 25.68 -37.33 -13.07
N GLY A 514 25.61 -36.01 -13.11
CA GLY A 514 25.95 -35.12 -12.00
C GLY A 514 24.82 -34.98 -10.96
N GLN A 515 25.13 -34.34 -9.83
CA GLN A 515 24.16 -34.09 -8.74
C GLN A 515 22.95 -33.25 -9.17
N CYS A 516 23.10 -32.42 -10.21
CA CYS A 516 22.03 -31.62 -10.81
C CYS A 516 21.78 -32.06 -12.28
N GLY A 517 21.94 -33.36 -12.56
CA GLY A 517 21.76 -33.90 -13.91
C GLY A 517 20.35 -33.74 -14.48
N GLU A 518 19.34 -33.52 -13.64
CA GLU A 518 17.97 -33.18 -14.08
C GLU A 518 17.94 -31.93 -14.99
N LEU A 519 18.86 -30.97 -14.79
CA LEU A 519 18.99 -29.78 -15.65
C LEU A 519 19.37 -30.13 -17.09
N SER A 520 20.02 -31.27 -17.34
CA SER A 520 20.42 -31.71 -18.68
C SER A 520 19.23 -32.14 -19.54
N GLN A 521 18.11 -32.55 -18.91
CA GLN A 521 16.91 -33.01 -19.59
C GLN A 521 15.70 -32.10 -19.35
N ILE A 522 15.89 -30.96 -18.67
CA ILE A 522 14.79 -30.08 -18.30
C ILE A 522 14.04 -29.55 -19.54
N ARG A 523 12.71 -29.63 -19.47
CA ARG A 523 11.79 -29.09 -20.47
C ARG A 523 10.79 -28.17 -19.80
N VAL A 524 11.02 -26.88 -19.92
CA VAL A 524 10.23 -25.86 -19.24
C VAL A 524 10.31 -24.54 -20.01
N PRO A 525 9.27 -23.70 -20.01
CA PRO A 525 9.41 -22.32 -20.46
C PRO A 525 10.52 -21.62 -19.68
N LEU A 526 11.34 -20.81 -20.34
CA LEU A 526 12.38 -20.03 -19.68
C LEU A 526 11.71 -18.96 -18.78
N PRO A 527 12.05 -18.86 -17.48
CA PRO A 527 11.43 -17.85 -16.61
C PRO A 527 11.59 -16.40 -17.12
N LEU A 528 12.77 -16.06 -17.66
CA LEU A 528 13.06 -14.74 -18.23
C LEU A 528 12.24 -14.42 -19.48
N ASP A 529 11.97 -15.44 -20.29
CA ASP A 529 11.18 -15.31 -21.51
C ASP A 529 10.31 -16.55 -21.72
N PRO A 530 9.09 -16.56 -21.18
CA PRO A 530 8.23 -17.73 -21.23
C PRO A 530 7.81 -18.17 -22.65
N ALA A 531 8.08 -17.35 -23.67
CA ALA A 531 7.92 -17.73 -25.06
C ALA A 531 8.99 -18.76 -25.53
N ILE A 532 10.12 -18.85 -24.84
CA ILE A 532 11.23 -19.73 -25.19
C ILE A 532 11.14 -21.02 -24.37
N MET A 533 11.04 -22.16 -25.06
CA MET A 533 11.07 -23.48 -24.42
C MET A 533 12.50 -24.00 -24.30
N LEU A 534 12.92 -24.29 -23.06
CA LEU A 534 14.20 -24.93 -22.76
C LEU A 534 14.15 -26.42 -23.07
N ALA A 535 15.29 -26.97 -23.50
CA ALA A 535 15.48 -28.37 -23.86
C ALA A 535 16.81 -28.91 -23.30
N GLY A 536 17.08 -28.62 -22.03
CA GLY A 536 18.29 -29.03 -21.32
C GLY A 536 19.39 -27.97 -21.25
N ILE A 537 20.28 -28.09 -20.27
CA ILE A 537 21.51 -27.30 -20.15
C ILE A 537 22.64 -27.90 -21.00
N ILE A 538 23.58 -27.07 -21.47
CA ILE A 538 24.79 -27.47 -22.19
C ILE A 538 25.99 -27.34 -21.24
N PRO A 539 26.45 -28.43 -20.60
CA PRO A 539 27.50 -28.36 -19.58
C PRO A 539 28.81 -27.76 -20.10
N SER A 540 29.25 -28.10 -21.32
CA SER A 540 30.55 -27.63 -21.86
C SER A 540 30.70 -26.12 -21.88
N ASP A 541 29.58 -25.41 -22.07
CA ASP A 541 29.53 -23.98 -22.34
C ASP A 541 29.24 -23.15 -21.09
N CYS A 542 28.99 -23.82 -19.96
CA CYS A 542 28.78 -23.20 -18.66
C CYS A 542 30.11 -22.69 -18.05
N ALA A 543 30.06 -21.54 -17.39
CA ALA A 543 31.23 -20.92 -16.75
C ALA A 543 30.85 -20.17 -15.47
N VAL A 544 31.86 -19.81 -14.66
CA VAL A 544 31.68 -18.99 -13.46
C VAL A 544 32.42 -17.66 -13.65
N PHE A 545 31.72 -16.55 -13.44
CA PHE A 545 32.32 -15.22 -13.54
C PHE A 545 33.36 -14.98 -12.44
N LYS A 546 34.39 -14.18 -12.77
CA LYS A 546 35.43 -13.75 -11.83
C LYS A 546 34.89 -12.59 -10.97
N SER A 547 34.01 -12.90 -10.03
CA SER A 547 33.42 -11.93 -9.10
C SER A 547 33.26 -12.55 -7.70
N ALA A 548 33.21 -11.71 -6.65
CA ALA A 548 33.07 -12.13 -5.26
C ALA A 548 31.80 -12.98 -5.03
N LEU A 549 30.72 -12.69 -5.77
CA LEU A 549 29.45 -13.42 -5.67
C LEU A 549 29.41 -14.72 -6.49
N ALA A 550 30.46 -14.99 -7.27
CA ALA A 550 30.57 -16.12 -8.20
C ALA A 550 29.30 -16.37 -9.06
N PRO A 551 28.80 -15.37 -9.83
CA PRO A 551 27.65 -15.57 -10.72
C PRO A 551 27.92 -16.68 -11.74
N LEU A 552 26.89 -17.46 -12.07
CA LEU A 552 26.97 -18.55 -13.04
C LEU A 552 26.57 -18.05 -14.42
N ARG A 553 27.38 -18.33 -15.44
CA ARG A 553 26.99 -18.23 -16.85
C ARG A 553 26.54 -19.61 -17.32
N LEU A 554 25.26 -19.74 -17.63
CA LEU A 554 24.61 -20.99 -18.01
C LEU A 554 24.16 -20.89 -19.47
N THR A 555 24.40 -21.95 -20.25
CA THR A 555 23.91 -22.04 -21.63
C THR A 555 22.88 -23.16 -21.69
N PHE A 556 21.67 -22.84 -22.13
CA PHE A 556 20.59 -23.80 -22.33
C PHE A 556 20.38 -24.06 -23.82
N ARG A 557 19.97 -25.28 -24.16
CA ARG A 557 19.44 -25.61 -25.47
C ARG A 557 17.98 -25.16 -25.55
N THR A 558 17.56 -24.65 -26.69
CA THR A 558 16.15 -24.28 -26.95
C THR A 558 15.52 -25.21 -27.98
N VAL A 559 14.20 -25.38 -27.92
CA VAL A 559 13.46 -26.10 -28.96
C VAL A 559 13.35 -25.20 -30.18
N GLY A 560 14.15 -25.46 -31.23
CA GLY A 560 14.00 -24.79 -32.52
C GLY A 560 12.76 -25.26 -33.26
N GLU A 561 12.02 -24.35 -33.91
CA GLU A 561 11.03 -24.73 -34.91
C GLU A 561 11.72 -25.58 -35.98
N ARG A 562 11.19 -26.77 -36.24
CA ARG A 562 11.80 -27.77 -37.13
C ARG A 562 12.04 -27.18 -38.51
N SER A 563 13.28 -27.25 -38.98
CA SER A 563 13.58 -27.32 -40.41
C SER A 563 12.84 -28.53 -40.99
N SER A 564 11.90 -28.28 -41.90
CA SER A 564 11.22 -29.30 -42.67
C SER A 564 12.21 -30.07 -43.55
N SER A 565 12.69 -31.21 -43.06
CA SER A 565 13.31 -32.24 -43.88
C SER A 565 12.52 -33.54 -43.69
N GLY A 566 11.64 -33.84 -44.64
CA GLY A 566 10.84 -35.07 -44.65
C GLY A 566 9.76 -35.06 -45.72
N SER A 567 10.14 -35.55 -46.91
CA SER A 567 9.31 -36.15 -47.97
C SER A 567 8.00 -35.46 -48.38
N ALA A 568 8.00 -35.02 -49.65
CA ALA A 568 6.84 -34.62 -50.42
C ALA A 568 5.76 -35.70 -50.50
N GLU A 569 4.51 -35.31 -50.22
CA GLU A 569 3.29 -35.83 -50.84
C GLU A 569 2.19 -34.76 -50.68
N GLU A 570 1.87 -34.06 -51.76
CA GLU A 570 0.62 -33.27 -51.90
C GLU A 570 -0.56 -34.22 -52.16
N PRO A 571 -1.80 -33.89 -51.73
CA PRO A 571 -2.75 -33.23 -52.66
C PRO A 571 -3.82 -32.33 -51.94
N PRO A 572 -4.88 -31.85 -52.62
CA PRO A 572 -4.90 -30.70 -53.52
C PRO A 572 -5.79 -29.53 -53.01
N LEU A 573 -5.70 -28.41 -53.73
CA LEU A 573 -6.34 -27.12 -53.50
C LEU A 573 -7.85 -27.14 -53.24
N ALA A 574 -8.31 -26.28 -52.32
CA ALA A 574 -9.53 -25.49 -52.46
C ALA A 574 -9.51 -24.23 -51.56
N GLY A 575 -9.79 -23.06 -52.16
CA GLY A 575 -10.49 -21.95 -51.50
C GLY A 575 -9.64 -20.79 -50.99
N ALA A 576 -9.37 -19.82 -51.87
CA ALA A 576 -8.86 -18.49 -51.52
C ALA A 576 -9.90 -17.66 -50.74
N ALA A 577 -9.51 -17.13 -49.58
CA ALA A 577 -9.93 -15.83 -49.03
C ALA A 577 -9.28 -15.59 -47.64
N SER A 578 -8.19 -14.79 -47.57
CA SER A 578 -7.88 -13.85 -46.46
C SER A 578 -6.46 -13.24 -46.50
N ASP A 579 -6.00 -12.72 -47.64
CA ASP A 579 -4.66 -12.09 -47.77
C ASP A 579 -4.54 -10.65 -47.20
N ALA A 580 -5.42 -10.24 -46.27
CA ALA A 580 -5.30 -8.95 -45.59
C ALA A 580 -4.90 -9.05 -44.11
N ALA A 581 -5.06 -10.23 -43.47
CA ALA A 581 -4.76 -10.42 -42.05
C ALA A 581 -3.33 -10.93 -41.79
N ALA A 582 -2.78 -11.75 -42.69
CA ALA A 582 -1.46 -12.37 -42.53
C ALA A 582 -0.28 -11.40 -42.71
N SER A 583 -0.51 -10.25 -43.33
CA SER A 583 0.51 -9.21 -43.53
C SER A 583 0.70 -8.31 -42.30
N ALA A 584 -0.30 -8.22 -41.42
CA ALA A 584 -0.22 -7.48 -40.15
C ALA A 584 0.43 -8.32 -39.04
N GLU A 585 0.20 -9.64 -39.01
CA GLU A 585 0.82 -10.56 -38.03
C GLU A 585 2.34 -10.74 -38.26
N ARG A 586 2.81 -10.67 -39.51
CA ARG A 586 4.26 -10.75 -39.84
C ARG A 586 5.05 -9.47 -39.54
N ALA A 587 4.37 -8.33 -39.36
CA ALA A 587 5.04 -7.06 -39.06
C ALA A 587 5.25 -6.86 -37.54
N VAL A 588 4.44 -7.49 -36.68
CA VAL A 588 4.44 -7.24 -35.22
C VAL A 588 5.24 -8.30 -34.44
N SER A 589 5.42 -9.52 -34.97
CA SER A 589 6.39 -10.49 -34.42
C SER A 589 7.84 -9.96 -34.40
N GLY A 590 8.13 -8.90 -35.15
CA GLY A 590 9.41 -8.18 -35.13
C GLY A 590 9.60 -7.16 -34.01
N ALA A 591 8.54 -6.77 -33.27
CA ALA A 591 8.61 -5.65 -32.32
C ALA A 591 9.06 -6.06 -30.89
N LEU A 592 8.81 -7.31 -30.49
CA LEU A 592 9.29 -7.91 -29.23
C LEU A 592 10.56 -8.77 -29.42
N ALA A 593 10.98 -8.99 -30.67
CA ALA A 593 12.16 -9.79 -31.07
C ALA A 593 13.38 -8.92 -31.42
N GLY A 594 13.52 -7.77 -30.76
CA GLY A 594 14.58 -6.79 -30.98
C GLY A 594 15.79 -6.94 -30.06
N SER A 595 16.31 -8.16 -29.87
CA SER A 595 17.63 -8.41 -29.25
C SER A 595 18.23 -9.64 -29.94
N SER A 596 19.48 -9.52 -30.40
CA SER A 596 20.28 -10.53 -31.12
C SER A 596 19.67 -11.93 -31.19
N ARG A 597 19.37 -12.38 -32.42
CA ARG A 597 19.26 -13.81 -32.73
C ARG A 597 20.49 -14.53 -32.17
N GLY A 598 20.35 -15.12 -30.98
CA GLY A 598 21.23 -16.17 -30.50
C GLY A 598 21.26 -17.25 -31.56
N GLY A 599 22.46 -17.81 -31.81
CA GLY A 599 22.64 -18.90 -32.76
C GLY A 599 21.55 -19.96 -32.56
N GLN A 600 20.98 -20.42 -33.67
CA GLN A 600 19.90 -21.40 -33.71
C GLN A 600 20.11 -22.51 -32.67
N GLY A 601 19.25 -22.55 -31.64
CA GLY A 601 19.17 -23.66 -30.68
C GLY A 601 19.81 -23.47 -29.30
N SER A 602 20.35 -22.31 -28.92
CA SER A 602 20.82 -22.07 -27.54
C SER A 602 20.51 -20.67 -26.97
N TYR A 603 20.41 -20.57 -25.64
CA TYR A 603 20.12 -19.34 -24.90
C TYR A 603 21.02 -19.22 -23.67
N MET A 604 21.65 -18.06 -23.46
CA MET A 604 22.57 -17.84 -22.35
C MET A 604 21.93 -17.02 -21.22
N VAL A 605 22.10 -17.49 -19.99
CA VAL A 605 21.54 -16.90 -18.77
C VAL A 605 22.64 -16.73 -17.73
N ILE A 606 22.61 -15.61 -17.02
CA ILE A 606 23.40 -15.40 -15.80
C ILE A 606 22.50 -15.66 -14.61
N TYR A 607 22.89 -16.58 -13.72
CA TYR A 607 22.25 -16.74 -12.42
C TYR A 607 23.13 -16.10 -11.34
N LYS A 608 22.54 -15.22 -10.54
CA LYS A 608 23.24 -14.44 -9.50
C LYS A 608 22.56 -14.69 -8.17
N LYS A 609 23.37 -14.95 -7.13
CA LYS A 609 22.91 -15.14 -5.75
C LYS A 609 23.74 -14.31 -4.77
N GLY A 610 23.04 -13.63 -3.87
CA GLY A 610 23.55 -12.73 -2.86
C GLY A 610 23.30 -11.24 -3.16
N ASP A 611 22.52 -10.91 -4.19
CA ASP A 611 22.18 -9.55 -4.60
C ASP A 611 20.67 -9.44 -4.91
N ASP A 612 20.06 -8.33 -4.52
CA ASP A 612 18.65 -8.02 -4.81
C ASP A 612 18.52 -7.42 -6.23
N LEU A 613 17.98 -8.21 -7.16
CA LEU A 613 17.83 -7.82 -8.56
C LEU A 613 16.55 -7.03 -8.86
N ARG A 614 15.68 -6.75 -7.88
CA ARG A 614 14.42 -6.02 -8.11
C ARG A 614 14.67 -4.59 -8.58
N GLN A 615 15.77 -3.98 -8.15
CA GLN A 615 16.21 -2.67 -8.63
C GLN A 615 16.60 -2.70 -10.10
N ASP A 616 17.47 -3.64 -10.50
CA ASP A 616 17.85 -3.84 -11.90
C ASP A 616 16.65 -4.17 -12.78
N GLN A 617 15.72 -5.01 -12.29
CA GLN A 617 14.48 -5.34 -12.99
C GLN A 617 13.65 -4.09 -13.28
N LEU A 618 13.44 -3.21 -12.29
CA LEU A 618 12.70 -1.96 -12.48
C LEU A 618 13.35 -1.10 -13.56
N VAL A 619 14.67 -0.88 -13.48
CA VAL A 619 15.40 -0.03 -14.44
C VAL A 619 15.31 -0.59 -15.86
N VAL A 620 15.56 -1.88 -16.02
CA VAL A 620 15.48 -2.57 -17.30
C VAL A 620 14.07 -2.52 -17.87
N GLN A 621 13.04 -2.74 -17.05
CA GLN A 621 11.65 -2.63 -17.49
C GLN A 621 11.33 -1.22 -17.98
N MET A 622 11.83 -0.18 -17.28
CA MET A 622 11.68 1.20 -17.73
C MET A 622 12.42 1.44 -19.06
N PHE A 623 13.59 0.85 -19.28
CA PHE A 623 14.26 0.92 -20.58
C PHE A 623 13.47 0.22 -21.69
N SER A 624 12.91 -0.96 -21.44
CA SER A 624 12.04 -1.66 -22.39
C SER A 624 10.81 -0.81 -22.75
N LEU A 625 10.21 -0.13 -21.77
CA LEU A 625 9.10 0.78 -22.01
C LEU A 625 9.54 2.00 -22.83
N MET A 626 10.64 2.66 -22.44
CA MET A 626 11.16 3.83 -23.14
C MET A 626 11.51 3.50 -24.60
N ASP A 627 12.14 2.35 -24.85
CA ASP A 627 12.43 1.85 -26.20
C ASP A 627 11.15 1.63 -27.02
N ARG A 628 10.10 1.05 -26.41
CA ARG A 628 8.79 0.92 -27.06
C ARG A 628 8.17 2.28 -27.40
N LEU A 629 8.23 3.25 -26.48
CA LEU A 629 7.72 4.61 -26.70
C LEU A 629 8.44 5.31 -27.84
N LEU A 630 9.76 5.18 -27.92
CA LEU A 630 10.58 5.73 -29.01
C LEU A 630 10.22 5.08 -30.35
N LYS A 631 10.10 3.74 -30.40
CA LYS A 631 9.72 3.00 -31.60
C LYS A 631 8.31 3.33 -32.09
N ARG A 632 7.36 3.62 -31.19
CA ARG A 632 6.00 4.05 -31.54
C ARG A 632 5.98 5.37 -32.32
N GLU A 633 6.93 6.26 -32.02
CA GLU A 633 7.16 7.52 -32.76
C GLU A 633 8.16 7.34 -33.92
N ASN A 634 8.39 6.11 -34.37
CA ASN A 634 9.31 5.73 -35.46
C ASN A 634 10.80 6.05 -35.21
N LEU A 635 11.22 6.23 -33.95
CA LEU A 635 12.62 6.42 -33.59
C LEU A 635 13.24 5.12 -33.03
N ASP A 636 13.80 4.31 -33.93
CA ASP A 636 14.57 3.11 -33.53
C ASP A 636 16.04 3.45 -33.24
N LEU A 637 16.37 3.50 -31.95
CA LEU A 637 17.72 3.76 -31.43
C LEU A 637 18.56 2.48 -31.25
N ARG A 638 18.10 1.31 -31.69
CA ARG A 638 18.85 0.04 -31.59
C ARG A 638 19.28 -0.29 -30.16
N LEU A 639 18.42 -0.01 -29.20
CA LEU A 639 18.62 -0.33 -27.79
C LEU A 639 18.60 -1.83 -27.54
N THR A 640 19.23 -2.28 -26.45
CA THR A 640 19.27 -3.70 -26.05
C THR A 640 18.85 -3.84 -24.59
N PRO A 641 17.56 -3.65 -24.27
CA PRO A 641 17.05 -3.90 -22.94
C PRO A 641 17.05 -5.42 -22.69
N TYR A 642 18.12 -5.91 -22.07
CA TYR A 642 18.28 -7.31 -21.69
C TYR A 642 17.30 -7.68 -20.57
N ARG A 643 16.89 -8.94 -20.45
CA ARG A 643 15.88 -9.34 -19.46
C ARG A 643 16.46 -9.60 -18.07
N VAL A 644 15.73 -9.20 -17.04
CA VAL A 644 16.07 -9.45 -15.62
C VAL A 644 14.83 -9.97 -14.88
N LEU A 645 14.99 -11.07 -14.15
CA LEU A 645 13.94 -11.66 -13.33
C LEU A 645 14.51 -12.05 -11.96
N PRO A 646 14.14 -11.32 -10.89
CA PRO A 646 14.38 -11.76 -9.53
C PRO A 646 13.61 -13.05 -9.26
N THR A 647 14.23 -14.01 -8.59
CA THR A 647 13.60 -15.27 -8.18
C THR A 647 13.46 -15.38 -6.66
N SER A 648 14.05 -14.46 -5.91
CA SER A 648 13.84 -14.20 -4.47
C SER A 648 14.21 -12.73 -4.17
N SER A 649 14.32 -12.38 -2.88
CA SER A 649 14.90 -11.11 -2.43
C SER A 649 16.43 -11.04 -2.56
N ASP A 650 17.11 -12.18 -2.78
CA ASP A 650 18.56 -12.32 -2.79
C ASP A 650 19.14 -13.04 -4.02
N ASP A 651 18.31 -13.51 -4.94
CA ASP A 651 18.74 -14.19 -6.16
C ASP A 651 17.84 -13.92 -7.37
N GLY A 652 18.38 -14.20 -8.56
CA GLY A 652 17.64 -14.11 -9.81
C GLY A 652 18.44 -14.43 -11.06
N LEU A 653 17.76 -14.27 -12.19
CA LEU A 653 18.23 -14.58 -13.53
C LEU A 653 18.39 -13.28 -14.33
N ILE A 654 19.41 -13.23 -15.17
CA ILE A 654 19.70 -12.12 -16.08
C ILE A 654 20.03 -12.70 -17.45
N GLU A 655 19.52 -12.11 -18.53
CA GLU A 655 19.91 -12.48 -19.88
C GLU A 655 21.39 -12.17 -20.15
N CYS A 656 22.13 -13.14 -20.69
CA CYS A 656 23.54 -12.96 -21.02
C CYS A 656 23.70 -12.53 -22.49
N VAL A 657 23.72 -11.22 -22.74
CA VAL A 657 23.99 -10.68 -24.08
C VAL A 657 25.48 -10.84 -24.44
N PRO A 658 25.82 -11.49 -25.57
CA PRO A 658 27.21 -11.62 -26.03
C PRO A 658 27.83 -10.24 -26.25
N SER A 659 28.76 -9.86 -25.39
CA SER A 659 29.30 -8.49 -25.35
C SER A 659 30.64 -8.44 -24.61
N THR A 660 31.36 -7.32 -24.80
CA THR A 660 32.64 -7.05 -24.14
C THR A 660 32.57 -5.69 -23.44
N ALA A 661 33.05 -5.60 -22.19
CA ALA A 661 33.12 -4.34 -21.46
C ALA A 661 34.06 -3.34 -22.16
N LEU A 662 33.68 -2.06 -22.22
CA LEU A 662 34.49 -1.02 -22.89
C LEU A 662 35.88 -0.90 -22.27
N ALA A 663 36.03 -1.05 -20.96
CA ALA A 663 37.33 -1.07 -20.30
C ALA A 663 38.27 -2.13 -20.90
N LYS A 664 37.76 -3.32 -21.18
CA LYS A 664 38.50 -4.42 -21.80
C LYS A 664 38.79 -4.14 -23.28
N VAL A 665 37.80 -3.63 -24.02
CA VAL A 665 37.97 -3.23 -25.44
C VAL A 665 39.12 -2.23 -25.60
N LEU A 666 39.15 -1.21 -24.73
CA LEU A 666 40.18 -0.17 -24.76
C LEU A 666 41.54 -0.71 -24.31
N ALA A 667 41.59 -1.63 -23.34
CA ALA A 667 42.83 -2.27 -22.92
C ALA A 667 43.47 -3.12 -24.03
N GLU A 668 42.65 -3.87 -24.79
CA GLU A 668 43.13 -4.79 -25.83
C GLU A 668 43.36 -4.10 -27.19
N HIS A 669 42.47 -3.20 -27.61
CA HIS A 669 42.46 -2.62 -28.96
C HIS A 669 42.77 -1.11 -28.99
N ARG A 670 42.93 -0.45 -27.84
CA ARG A 670 43.17 1.01 -27.65
C ARG A 670 42.04 1.93 -28.12
N SER A 671 41.21 1.53 -29.08
CA SER A 671 40.05 2.30 -29.55
C SER A 671 38.88 1.39 -29.88
N ILE A 672 37.67 1.95 -29.74
CA ILE A 672 36.41 1.28 -30.10
C ILE A 672 36.34 1.02 -31.61
N HIS A 673 36.77 1.98 -32.43
CA HIS A 673 36.80 1.84 -33.90
C HIS A 673 37.58 0.63 -34.36
N ARG A 674 38.78 0.43 -33.79
CA ARG A 674 39.65 -0.69 -34.17
C ARG A 674 39.02 -2.04 -33.87
N PHE A 675 38.41 -2.17 -32.69
CA PHE A 675 37.70 -3.38 -32.29
C PHE A 675 36.54 -3.72 -33.22
N LEU A 676 35.73 -2.72 -33.60
CA LEU A 676 34.62 -2.90 -34.53
C LEU A 676 35.10 -3.18 -35.95
N ALA A 677 36.15 -2.50 -36.42
CA ALA A 677 36.75 -2.70 -37.74
C ALA A 677 37.40 -4.08 -37.91
N GLU A 678 37.99 -4.65 -36.85
CA GLU A 678 38.56 -6.01 -36.87
C GLU A 678 37.47 -7.10 -37.10
N ARG A 679 36.22 -6.83 -36.70
CA ARG A 679 35.10 -7.78 -36.80
C ARG A 679 34.19 -7.52 -37.99
N HIS A 680 34.04 -6.26 -38.35
CA HIS A 680 33.21 -5.79 -39.47
C HIS A 680 33.98 -4.83 -40.38
N PRO A 681 35.06 -5.30 -41.04
CA PRO A 681 35.89 -4.44 -41.88
C PRO A 681 35.14 -3.97 -43.13
N ASP A 682 35.33 -2.69 -43.47
CA ASP A 682 34.92 -2.09 -44.73
C ASP A 682 35.92 -0.99 -45.12
N PRO A 683 36.78 -1.23 -46.14
CA PRO A 683 37.77 -0.25 -46.57
C PRO A 683 37.19 1.07 -47.09
N THR A 684 35.92 1.05 -47.52
CA THR A 684 35.22 2.23 -48.04
C THR A 684 34.37 2.94 -46.98
N GLY A 685 34.20 2.31 -45.82
CA GLY A 685 33.41 2.83 -44.71
C GLY A 685 34.18 3.80 -43.80
N PRO A 686 33.47 4.59 -42.99
CA PRO A 686 34.08 5.52 -42.04
C PRO A 686 34.99 4.77 -41.08
N PHE A 687 36.21 5.25 -40.81
CA PHE A 687 37.19 4.59 -39.92
C PHE A 687 37.51 3.12 -40.29
N GLY A 688 37.25 2.69 -41.54
CA GLY A 688 37.51 1.32 -42.00
C GLY A 688 36.47 0.28 -41.55
N LEU A 689 35.28 0.72 -41.13
CA LEU A 689 34.21 -0.14 -40.61
C LEU A 689 32.91 0.08 -41.37
N ARG A 690 32.03 -0.93 -41.39
CA ARG A 690 30.73 -0.84 -42.07
C ARG A 690 29.88 0.32 -41.51
N PRO A 691 29.34 1.23 -42.34
CA PRO A 691 28.55 2.38 -41.88
C PRO A 691 27.39 2.02 -40.95
N GLU A 692 26.76 0.86 -41.17
CA GLU A 692 25.65 0.35 -40.36
C GLU A 692 26.03 0.07 -38.89
N VAL A 693 27.26 -0.41 -38.65
CA VAL A 693 27.77 -0.73 -37.32
C VAL A 693 28.03 0.56 -36.54
N LEU A 694 28.66 1.56 -37.18
CA LEU A 694 28.85 2.88 -36.57
C LEU A 694 27.50 3.57 -36.30
N SER A 695 26.56 3.50 -37.25
CA SER A 695 25.22 4.04 -37.03
C SER A 695 24.52 3.37 -35.84
N THR A 696 24.70 2.05 -35.66
CA THR A 696 24.13 1.30 -34.53
C THR A 696 24.75 1.75 -33.21
N PHE A 697 26.06 1.96 -33.18
CA PHE A 697 26.76 2.53 -32.03
C PHE A 697 26.26 3.93 -31.67
N VAL A 698 26.18 4.83 -32.66
CA VAL A 698 25.70 6.22 -32.46
C VAL A 698 24.28 6.24 -31.90
N LYS A 699 23.38 5.43 -32.48
CA LYS A 699 21.97 5.34 -32.05
C LYS A 699 21.82 4.79 -30.65
N SER A 700 22.45 3.64 -30.36
CA SER A 700 22.34 2.98 -29.04
C SER A 700 22.96 3.83 -27.94
N CYS A 701 24.10 4.48 -28.23
CA CYS A 701 24.73 5.46 -27.37
C CYS A 701 23.79 6.63 -27.04
N ALA A 702 23.16 7.24 -28.05
CA ALA A 702 22.23 8.35 -27.84
C ALA A 702 21.06 7.97 -26.91
N GLY A 703 20.45 6.81 -27.15
CA GLY A 703 19.32 6.36 -26.35
C GLY A 703 19.70 6.06 -24.89
N TYR A 704 20.78 5.32 -24.64
CA TYR A 704 21.22 5.06 -23.26
C TYR A 704 21.66 6.33 -22.52
N CYS A 705 22.30 7.29 -23.20
CA CYS A 705 22.63 8.59 -22.60
C CYS A 705 21.38 9.33 -22.11
N VAL A 706 20.32 9.39 -22.92
CA VAL A 706 19.06 10.07 -22.55
C VAL A 706 18.32 9.30 -21.45
N MET A 707 18.16 7.99 -21.57
CA MET A 707 17.42 7.20 -20.59
C MET A 707 18.11 7.19 -19.22
N THR A 708 19.45 7.07 -19.20
CA THR A 708 20.22 7.13 -17.94
C THR A 708 20.23 8.52 -17.33
N TYR A 709 20.18 9.58 -18.16
CA TYR A 709 19.98 10.94 -17.68
C TYR A 709 18.62 11.09 -16.99
N ILE A 710 17.52 10.70 -17.64
CA ILE A 710 16.16 10.82 -17.11
C ILE A 710 16.02 10.04 -15.79
N LEU A 711 16.47 8.78 -15.75
CA LEU A 711 16.39 7.94 -14.55
C LEU A 711 17.43 8.31 -13.47
N GLY A 712 18.40 9.16 -13.81
CA GLY A 712 19.46 9.58 -12.89
C GLY A 712 20.35 8.43 -12.43
N ILE A 713 20.70 7.52 -13.33
CA ILE A 713 21.52 6.34 -13.02
C ILE A 713 22.98 6.77 -12.78
N GLY A 714 23.52 6.38 -11.63
CA GLY A 714 24.88 6.66 -11.19
C GLY A 714 25.91 5.63 -11.63
N ASP A 715 27.17 5.86 -11.25
CA ASP A 715 28.26 4.88 -11.33
C ASP A 715 28.47 4.23 -12.72
N ARG A 716 28.50 5.05 -13.78
CA ARG A 716 28.71 4.61 -15.17
C ARG A 716 30.19 4.67 -15.55
N HIS A 717 31.00 3.78 -14.98
CA HIS A 717 32.40 3.59 -15.40
C HIS A 717 32.49 2.62 -16.59
N LEU A 718 33.67 2.54 -17.21
CA LEU A 718 33.91 1.80 -18.45
C LEU A 718 33.67 0.28 -18.35
N ASP A 719 33.64 -0.31 -17.15
CA ASP A 719 33.30 -1.73 -16.97
C ASP A 719 31.79 -1.99 -16.98
N ASN A 720 30.98 -0.96 -16.69
CA ASN A 720 29.51 -1.04 -16.70
C ASN A 720 28.91 -0.71 -18.08
N LEU A 721 29.77 -0.43 -19.06
CA LEU A 721 29.40 -0.16 -20.45
C LEU A 721 29.82 -1.34 -21.31
N MET A 722 28.86 -2.00 -21.93
CA MET A 722 29.05 -3.22 -22.70
C MET A 722 28.87 -2.92 -24.19
N LEU A 723 29.77 -3.45 -25.01
CA LEU A 723 29.75 -3.30 -26.46
C LEU A 723 29.59 -4.66 -27.13
N CYS A 724 28.56 -4.78 -27.96
CA CYS A 724 28.34 -5.92 -28.85
C CYS A 724 29.21 -5.80 -30.10
N ASP A 725 29.48 -6.95 -30.74
CA ASP A 725 30.25 -7.05 -31.97
C ASP A 725 29.61 -6.24 -33.11
N ASP A 726 28.27 -6.18 -33.14
CA ASP A 726 27.46 -5.45 -34.13
C ASP A 726 27.34 -3.93 -33.88
N GLY A 727 28.06 -3.41 -32.87
CA GLY A 727 28.09 -1.99 -32.53
C GLY A 727 27.04 -1.55 -31.51
N ARG A 728 26.13 -2.43 -31.04
CA ARG A 728 25.18 -2.05 -29.97
C ARG A 728 25.92 -1.79 -28.65
N LEU A 729 25.75 -0.59 -28.10
CA LEU A 729 26.22 -0.21 -26.78
C LEU A 729 25.05 -0.33 -25.79
N PHE A 730 25.29 -0.92 -24.62
CA PHE A 730 24.30 -0.97 -23.54
C PHE A 730 24.97 -0.91 -22.16
N HIS A 731 24.19 -0.52 -21.16
CA HIS A 731 24.67 -0.35 -19.79
C HIS A 731 24.24 -1.54 -18.94
N ILE A 732 25.03 -1.93 -17.95
CA ILE A 732 24.71 -3.01 -16.98
C ILE A 732 24.94 -2.53 -15.54
N ASP A 733 24.44 -3.29 -14.56
CA ASP A 733 24.62 -3.07 -13.12
C ASP A 733 24.01 -1.74 -12.65
N PHE A 734 22.75 -1.73 -12.20
CA PHE A 734 22.03 -0.49 -11.87
C PHE A 734 21.93 -0.22 -10.37
N GLY A 735 22.96 -0.61 -9.60
CA GLY A 735 22.98 -0.48 -8.14
C GLY A 735 22.90 0.94 -7.56
N PHE A 736 23.03 1.99 -8.38
CA PHE A 736 22.85 3.39 -7.97
C PHE A 736 21.88 4.12 -8.89
N ILE A 737 20.71 4.50 -8.39
CA ILE A 737 19.67 5.21 -9.16
C ILE A 737 19.28 6.57 -8.54
N MET A 738 18.49 7.36 -9.26
CA MET A 738 17.84 8.59 -8.77
C MET A 738 18.83 9.64 -8.22
N GLY A 739 19.95 9.78 -8.92
CA GLY A 739 20.97 10.79 -8.65
C GLY A 739 21.84 10.49 -7.42
N ARG A 740 21.88 9.24 -6.96
CA ARG A 740 22.98 8.74 -6.13
C ARG A 740 24.14 8.39 -7.06
N ASP A 741 25.33 8.85 -6.70
CA ASP A 741 26.55 8.50 -7.42
C ASP A 741 27.68 8.38 -6.39
N PRO A 742 28.53 7.34 -6.48
CA PRO A 742 29.70 7.24 -5.62
C PRO A 742 30.71 8.37 -5.86
N LYS A 743 30.68 9.03 -7.04
CA LYS A 743 31.57 10.15 -7.35
C LYS A 743 31.00 11.46 -6.79
N PRO A 744 31.82 12.31 -6.14
CA PRO A 744 31.35 13.55 -5.50
C PRO A 744 30.87 14.62 -6.49
N PHE A 745 31.31 14.58 -7.75
CA PHE A 745 30.90 15.50 -8.81
C PHE A 745 30.72 14.75 -10.13
N PRO A 746 29.61 14.01 -10.30
CA PRO A 746 29.36 13.30 -11.54
C PRO A 746 29.05 14.29 -12.67
N PRO A 747 29.46 14.00 -13.93
CA PRO A 747 29.01 14.79 -15.06
C PRO A 747 27.48 14.72 -15.16
N PRO A 748 26.83 15.80 -15.63
CA PRO A 748 25.38 15.91 -15.58
C PRO A 748 24.70 14.94 -16.55
N MET A 749 25.34 14.62 -17.68
CA MET A 749 25.01 13.48 -18.53
C MET A 749 26.16 12.46 -18.56
N LYS A 750 25.83 11.16 -18.59
CA LYS A 750 26.82 10.07 -18.64
C LYS A 750 27.30 9.85 -20.08
N LEU A 751 28.24 10.68 -20.50
CA LEU A 751 28.96 10.59 -21.77
C LEU A 751 30.46 10.60 -21.46
N CYS A 752 31.21 9.60 -21.91
CA CYS A 752 32.66 9.54 -21.71
C CYS A 752 33.43 9.96 -22.97
N LYS A 753 34.71 10.33 -22.82
CA LYS A 753 35.55 10.81 -23.93
C LYS A 753 35.68 9.74 -25.01
N GLU A 754 35.83 8.49 -24.61
CA GLU A 754 36.03 7.36 -25.51
C GLU A 754 34.79 7.12 -26.39
N MET A 755 33.58 7.41 -25.89
CA MET A 755 32.35 7.36 -26.69
C MET A 755 32.31 8.48 -27.75
N VAL A 756 32.79 9.68 -27.42
CA VAL A 756 32.86 10.82 -28.35
C VAL A 756 33.95 10.60 -29.41
N ASP A 757 35.11 10.09 -29.00
CA ASP A 757 36.21 9.72 -29.90
C ASP A 757 35.77 8.60 -30.86
N ALA A 758 34.95 7.65 -30.37
CA ALA A 758 34.30 6.62 -31.18
C ALA A 758 33.26 7.16 -32.19
N MET A 759 32.91 8.44 -32.14
CA MET A 759 32.10 9.10 -33.18
C MET A 759 32.96 9.92 -34.15
N GLY A 760 34.27 10.05 -33.89
CA GLY A 760 35.16 10.93 -34.66
C GLY A 760 35.42 12.29 -34.01
N GLY A 761 35.05 12.44 -32.72
CA GLY A 761 35.24 13.68 -31.96
C GLY A 761 34.03 14.62 -32.01
N ALA A 762 34.08 15.69 -31.21
CA ALA A 762 32.96 16.63 -31.03
C ALA A 762 32.58 17.42 -32.30
N GLU A 763 33.50 17.55 -33.26
CA GLU A 763 33.27 18.26 -34.52
C GLU A 763 32.81 17.35 -35.68
N SER A 764 32.64 16.04 -35.41
CA SER A 764 32.25 15.05 -36.42
C SER A 764 30.77 15.11 -36.77
N ASP A 765 30.42 14.70 -38.00
CA ASP A 765 29.02 14.57 -38.43
C ASP A 765 28.26 13.52 -37.60
N HIS A 766 28.92 12.43 -37.20
CA HIS A 766 28.32 11.41 -36.35
C HIS A 766 27.98 11.94 -34.96
N TYR A 767 28.80 12.83 -34.40
CA TYR A 767 28.48 13.50 -33.13
C TYR A 767 27.29 14.48 -33.29
N ARG A 768 27.17 15.18 -34.42
CA ARG A 768 25.97 15.99 -34.72
C ARG A 768 24.71 15.13 -34.82
N GLN A 769 24.80 13.97 -35.47
CA GLN A 769 23.69 12.99 -35.52
C GLN A 769 23.33 12.47 -34.12
N PHE A 770 24.33 12.11 -33.30
CA PHE A 770 24.14 11.73 -31.90
C PHE A 770 23.36 12.81 -31.12
N ARG A 771 23.76 14.08 -31.22
CA ARG A 771 23.06 15.19 -30.56
C ARG A 771 21.61 15.31 -31.01
N THR A 772 21.36 15.12 -32.30
CA THR A 772 20.00 15.15 -32.88
C THR A 772 19.14 14.04 -32.30
N TYR A 773 19.64 12.79 -32.30
CA TYR A 773 18.95 11.66 -31.69
C TYR A 773 18.69 11.86 -30.19
N CYS A 774 19.64 12.43 -29.44
CA CYS A 774 19.42 12.75 -28.03
C CYS A 774 18.27 13.75 -27.82
N CYS A 775 18.20 14.80 -28.64
CA CYS A 775 17.14 15.81 -28.55
C CYS A 775 15.76 15.23 -28.92
N GLU A 776 15.68 14.48 -30.02
CA GLU A 776 14.45 13.82 -30.45
C GLU A 776 13.95 12.81 -29.41
N ALA A 777 14.84 11.93 -28.93
CA ALA A 777 14.51 10.93 -27.93
C ALA A 777 14.03 11.57 -26.62
N TYR A 778 14.69 12.65 -26.18
CA TYR A 778 14.30 13.36 -24.97
C TYR A 778 12.90 13.95 -25.08
N ASN A 779 12.57 14.62 -26.19
CA ASN A 779 11.24 15.18 -26.38
C ASN A 779 10.14 14.11 -26.52
N ILE A 780 10.42 12.99 -27.20
CA ILE A 780 9.47 11.86 -27.27
C ILE A 780 9.19 11.31 -25.87
N LEU A 781 10.23 11.07 -25.07
CA LEU A 781 10.06 10.55 -23.70
C LEU A 781 9.38 11.58 -22.78
N ARG A 782 9.64 12.89 -22.93
CA ARG A 782 8.94 13.96 -22.21
C ARG A 782 7.43 13.96 -22.47
N LYS A 783 6.99 13.72 -23.71
CA LYS A 783 5.55 13.62 -24.05
C LYS A 783 4.85 12.49 -23.30
N SER A 784 5.60 11.44 -22.94
CA SER A 784 5.13 10.29 -22.17
C SER A 784 5.49 10.36 -20.67
N ALA A 785 5.87 11.54 -20.16
CA ALA A 785 6.30 11.72 -18.78
C ALA A 785 5.25 11.28 -17.74
N THR A 786 3.95 11.52 -17.99
CA THR A 786 2.88 11.10 -17.08
C THR A 786 2.92 9.59 -16.85
N LEU A 787 3.11 8.79 -17.90
CA LEU A 787 3.20 7.33 -17.79
C LEU A 787 4.42 6.92 -16.96
N ILE A 788 5.59 7.49 -17.27
CA ILE A 788 6.84 7.21 -16.56
C ILE A 788 6.70 7.55 -15.07
N LEU A 789 6.17 8.73 -14.75
CA LEU A 789 5.94 9.19 -13.38
C LEU A 789 4.93 8.32 -12.64
N SER A 790 3.81 7.95 -13.27
CA SER A 790 2.80 7.05 -12.68
C SER A 790 3.39 5.68 -12.35
N LEU A 791 4.21 5.11 -13.23
CA LEU A 791 4.86 3.81 -12.99
C LEU A 791 5.83 3.87 -11.80
N PHE A 792 6.65 4.93 -11.70
CA PHE A 792 7.51 5.13 -10.53
C PHE A 792 6.69 5.36 -9.25
N HIS A 793 5.55 6.04 -9.35
CA HIS A 793 4.73 6.36 -8.20
C HIS A 793 4.08 5.10 -7.60
N LEU A 794 3.71 4.14 -8.44
CA LEU A 794 3.26 2.81 -8.02
C LEU A 794 4.35 1.97 -7.33
N MET A 795 5.63 2.28 -7.57
CA MET A 795 6.76 1.60 -6.93
C MET A 795 7.15 2.21 -5.57
N ALA A 796 6.53 3.32 -5.15
CA ALA A 796 6.94 4.07 -3.95
C ALA A 796 6.87 3.23 -2.65
N GLY A 797 5.97 2.24 -2.60
CA GLY A 797 5.79 1.34 -1.46
C GLY A 797 6.54 0.01 -1.57
N ALA A 798 7.33 -0.20 -2.62
CA ALA A 798 8.11 -1.42 -2.81
C ALA A 798 9.34 -1.42 -1.88
N SER A 799 9.66 -2.57 -1.29
CA SER A 799 10.84 -2.74 -0.42
C SER A 799 12.15 -2.84 -1.20
N ILE A 800 12.39 -1.91 -2.11
CA ILE A 800 13.61 -1.82 -2.93
C ILE A 800 14.60 -0.86 -2.24
N PRO A 801 15.88 -1.24 -2.01
CA PRO A 801 16.82 -0.49 -1.17
C PRO A 801 16.96 1.01 -1.50
N ASP A 802 17.12 1.38 -2.77
CA ASP A 802 17.28 2.79 -3.17
C ASP A 802 15.96 3.56 -3.29
N VAL A 803 14.85 2.90 -3.64
CA VAL A 803 13.52 3.53 -3.76
C VAL A 803 12.92 3.82 -2.38
N ARG A 804 13.18 2.94 -1.40
CA ARG A 804 12.62 3.03 -0.04
C ARG A 804 13.14 4.23 0.76
N TYR A 805 14.35 4.70 0.49
CA TYR A 805 14.99 5.70 1.36
C TYR A 805 14.30 7.07 1.29
N ASP A 806 13.82 7.47 0.09
CA ASP A 806 13.10 8.73 -0.10
C ASP A 806 12.36 8.76 -1.46
N PRO A 807 11.17 8.14 -1.57
CA PRO A 807 10.43 8.03 -2.83
C PRO A 807 9.95 9.39 -3.36
N GLU A 808 9.67 10.35 -2.47
CA GLU A 808 9.23 11.70 -2.85
C GLU A 808 10.37 12.48 -3.51
N LYS A 809 11.56 12.46 -2.92
CA LYS A 809 12.74 13.11 -3.50
C LYS A 809 13.18 12.44 -4.80
N ALA A 810 13.08 11.12 -4.88
CA ALA A 810 13.31 10.38 -6.12
C ALA A 810 12.38 10.86 -7.25
N MET A 811 11.09 10.97 -6.96
CA MET A 811 10.09 11.47 -7.89
C MET A 811 10.37 12.91 -8.31
N LEU A 812 10.72 13.77 -7.34
CA LEU A 812 11.04 15.17 -7.60
C LEU A 812 12.25 15.30 -8.55
N LYS A 813 13.33 14.55 -8.31
CA LYS A 813 14.50 14.55 -9.19
C LYS A 813 14.18 14.06 -10.61
N LEU A 814 13.35 13.03 -10.73
CA LEU A 814 12.91 12.52 -12.03
C LEU A 814 12.11 13.60 -12.79
N GLN A 815 11.21 14.29 -12.10
CA GLN A 815 10.44 15.40 -12.65
C GLN A 815 11.33 16.58 -13.07
N GLU A 816 12.30 16.98 -12.23
CA GLU A 816 13.27 18.03 -12.54
C GLU A 816 14.04 17.72 -13.83
N LYS A 817 14.41 16.44 -14.05
CA LYS A 817 15.12 16.00 -15.25
C LYS A 817 14.26 15.98 -16.52
N LEU A 818 12.95 15.80 -16.38
CA LEU A 818 12.01 15.82 -17.50
C LEU A 818 11.64 17.25 -17.94
N ARG A 819 11.89 18.26 -17.09
CA ARG A 819 11.64 19.69 -17.39
C ARG A 819 10.28 19.92 -18.06
N LEU A 820 9.20 19.51 -17.38
CA LEU A 820 7.83 19.68 -17.89
C LEU A 820 7.33 21.14 -17.84
N ASP A 821 8.14 22.02 -17.27
CA ASP A 821 7.94 23.47 -17.18
C ASP A 821 8.22 24.22 -18.49
N VAL A 822 9.00 23.62 -19.40
CA VAL A 822 9.39 24.25 -20.68
C VAL A 822 8.70 23.60 -21.88
N ASP A 823 8.69 24.28 -23.02
CA ASP A 823 8.16 23.74 -24.27
C ASP A 823 9.16 22.80 -24.98
N ASP A 824 8.81 22.32 -26.17
CA ASP A 824 9.63 21.37 -26.93
C ASP A 824 10.92 22.03 -27.46
N GLU A 825 10.90 23.32 -27.81
CA GLU A 825 12.05 24.05 -28.36
C GLU A 825 13.07 24.36 -27.26
N ALA A 826 12.64 24.94 -26.14
CA ALA A 826 13.52 25.23 -25.01
C ALA A 826 14.12 23.96 -24.39
N ALA A 827 13.42 22.82 -24.48
CA ALA A 827 13.97 21.53 -24.05
C ALA A 827 15.08 21.01 -24.98
N VAL A 828 15.01 21.29 -26.28
CA VAL A 828 16.11 20.97 -27.20
C VAL A 828 17.33 21.80 -26.85
N GLU A 829 17.16 23.11 -26.63
CA GLU A 829 18.26 23.99 -26.22
C GLU A 829 18.89 23.52 -24.90
N TRP A 830 18.06 23.16 -23.92
CA TRP A 830 18.51 22.57 -22.66
C TRP A 830 19.34 21.29 -22.86
N MET A 831 18.83 20.34 -23.66
CA MET A 831 19.54 19.09 -23.94
C MET A 831 20.86 19.34 -24.67
N GLN A 832 20.89 20.29 -25.61
CA GLN A 832 22.11 20.68 -26.31
C GLN A 832 23.14 21.32 -25.37
N GLN A 833 22.71 22.19 -24.45
CA GLN A 833 23.59 22.78 -23.45
C GLN A 833 24.16 21.70 -22.53
N LEU A 834 23.31 20.79 -22.03
CA LEU A 834 23.70 19.66 -21.19
C LEU A 834 24.77 18.77 -21.86
N LEU A 835 24.60 18.50 -23.16
CA LEU A 835 25.55 17.73 -23.96
C LEU A 835 26.89 18.45 -24.09
N ASN A 836 26.87 19.76 -24.33
CA ASN A 836 28.08 20.57 -24.43
C ASN A 836 28.81 20.65 -23.09
N GLU A 837 28.09 20.89 -21.99
CA GLU A 837 28.67 20.88 -20.63
C GLU A 837 29.29 19.53 -20.30
N SER A 838 28.62 18.43 -20.65
CA SER A 838 29.15 17.08 -20.43
C SER A 838 30.39 16.81 -21.31
N ALA A 839 30.39 17.25 -22.57
CA ALA A 839 31.53 17.08 -23.48
C ALA A 839 32.74 17.95 -23.09
N THR A 840 32.49 19.18 -22.63
CA THR A 840 33.53 20.11 -22.16
C THR A 840 34.07 19.73 -20.80
N ALA A 841 33.25 19.19 -19.89
CA ALA A 841 33.71 18.65 -18.61
C ALA A 841 34.70 17.49 -18.76
N LEU A 842 34.68 16.79 -19.91
CA LEU A 842 35.67 15.77 -20.27
C LEU A 842 37.03 16.36 -20.68
N MET A 843 37.09 17.63 -21.11
CA MET A 843 38.31 18.24 -21.64
C MET A 843 39.33 18.72 -20.58
N PRO A 844 38.96 19.12 -19.35
CA PRO A 844 39.91 19.35 -18.27
C PRO A 844 39.96 18.21 -17.24
N GLN A 845 39.94 16.94 -17.66
CA GLN A 845 40.34 15.80 -16.80
C GLN A 845 41.85 15.73 -16.51
N ILE A 846 42.61 16.80 -16.80
CA ILE A 846 44.00 16.99 -16.33
C ILE A 846 44.06 16.98 -14.78
N MET A 847 42.94 17.25 -14.10
CA MET A 847 42.83 17.12 -12.64
C MET A 847 42.80 15.66 -12.13
N GLU A 848 42.38 14.68 -12.95
CA GLU A 848 42.34 13.27 -12.56
C GLU A 848 43.75 12.63 -12.61
N THR A 849 44.60 13.12 -13.52
CA THR A 849 46.04 12.84 -13.49
C THR A 849 46.73 13.44 -12.27
N THR A 850 46.32 14.63 -11.79
CA THR A 850 46.88 15.20 -10.56
C THR A 850 46.46 14.43 -9.30
N HIS A 851 45.28 13.79 -9.29
CA HIS A 851 44.85 12.95 -8.17
C HIS A 851 45.58 11.60 -8.13
N ARG A 852 45.92 11.00 -9.29
CA ARG A 852 46.82 9.84 -9.38
C ARG A 852 48.25 10.17 -8.97
N TRP A 853 48.75 11.37 -9.31
CA TRP A 853 50.07 11.82 -8.88
C TRP A 853 50.15 12.08 -7.36
N ALA A 854 49.09 12.64 -6.77
CA ALA A 854 49.02 12.89 -5.33
C ALA A 854 48.94 11.60 -4.48
N GLN A 855 48.44 10.49 -5.04
CA GLN A 855 48.44 9.17 -4.39
C GLN A 855 49.72 8.36 -4.62
N TYR A 856 50.54 8.74 -5.60
CA TYR A 856 51.85 8.10 -5.85
C TYR A 856 52.98 8.71 -4.99
N TRP A 857 52.71 9.83 -4.32
CA TRP A 857 53.65 10.57 -3.45
C TRP A 857 53.27 10.52 -1.95
N ARG A 858 52.28 9.70 -1.58
CA ARG A 858 52.08 9.18 -0.21
C ARG A 858 52.44 7.70 -0.19
#